data_AF-A0A443SQX9-F1
#
_entry.id   AF-A0A443SQX9-F1
#
_cell.length_a   1.000
_cell.length_b   1.000
_cell.length_c   1.000
_cell.angle_alpha   90.00
_cell.angle_beta   90.00
_cell.angle_gamma   90.00
#
_symmetry.space_group_name_H-M   'P 1'
#
loop_
_entity.id
_entity.type
_entity.pdbx_description
1 polymer ?
#
loop_
_entity_poly.entity_id
_entity_poly.type
_entity_poly.pdbx_seq_one_letter_code
_entity_poly.pdbx_strand_id
1 'polypeptide(L)'
;MSLGRLSVHKSCCFSLASLALLFPRNFSSKTHKLPVIKIWNGMNLSEFRSAVNVTESQLREAMYNAKIKRLDSIEDAKTLVQLLQRRFDVVATPKKIITEHDDLSSIIEKNITHSGKTIRRRPAVVTIMGHVDHGKTTLLDALRHSELVKQEFGGITQHIGAFVVTLNDERLTVLDTPGHSAFASMRQRGANVTDIIVLVVAADDGVMQQTIESINFAKAASVPVIVAISKIDKVNDLNEKLQFVKSGLFAQGIILEEDGGDTQAIAINALKGQGLDELKESIIALAEMLQLKAPIDGRVEGTVIESCVHPHRGRLATVLVQSGTLRKGDVIIAGETNIAFAKVRSMFDERGTVVEKVSPGTPVQVIGWKIDTLPAAGDKVLQVPTEKHAKDIFRVAENITKARKTEEEYNKYLIHSQVERQAYKEELEAKRAAGIRYKRKSMGNRQKQFEVDEAEENKNLHLIIKADVNGTLEVLLNILDSYPNDSQEVKVHVIHSAVGAVTENDVDLASCFKNTYIYAFNVNTLPDAANLSNKSSIAIRNFKVIYKLIDDLKKEISDRLPKTEVEEVVGEAVVLQEFLINEKNKKVPVAGCRCISGFLKKDMLFKLKRGGNIIKENLQLISMRHIKDEVTTIKKEMECGLRFQMKQEDNIHFQHTDSILCYHLKKVNQTTNWNPEGF
;
A
#
# COMPACT_ATOMS: atom_id res chain seq x y z
N MET A 1 -1.05 44.56 13.44
CA MET A 1 -1.00 46.03 13.65
C MET A 1 -2.41 46.56 13.56
N SER A 2 -2.81 47.31 14.59
CA SER A 2 -4.08 48.03 14.70
C SER A 2 -4.32 48.95 13.51
N LEU A 3 -5.59 49.09 13.11
CA LEU A 3 -6.21 50.30 12.54
C LEU A 3 -7.72 50.01 12.64
N GLY A 4 -8.54 50.72 13.42
CA GLY A 4 -8.54 52.15 13.64
C GLY A 4 -9.79 52.70 12.96
N ARG A 5 -10.84 52.99 13.76
CA ARG A 5 -12.03 53.73 13.32
C ARG A 5 -11.64 55.09 12.76
N LEU A 6 -12.22 55.49 11.63
CA LEU A 6 -12.54 56.86 11.15
C LEU A 6 -12.91 56.72 9.66
N SER A 7 -13.79 57.46 9.01
CA SER A 7 -14.87 58.35 9.41
C SER A 7 -15.71 58.57 8.15
N VAL A 8 -17.00 58.76 8.34
CA VAL A 8 -17.95 59.17 7.31
C VAL A 8 -17.46 60.45 6.63
N HIS A 9 -17.25 60.43 5.31
CA HIS A 9 -17.36 61.63 4.49
C HIS A 9 -18.66 61.59 3.69
N LYS A 10 -19.59 62.45 4.11
CA LYS A 10 -20.73 62.94 3.36
C LYS A 10 -20.23 63.69 2.12
N SER A 11 -20.70 63.32 0.93
CA SER A 11 -20.92 64.26 -0.17
C SER A 11 -21.45 63.54 -1.41
N CYS A 12 -22.75 63.27 -1.44
CA CYS A 12 -23.60 63.54 -2.61
C CYS A 12 -25.03 63.12 -2.25
N CYS A 13 -25.78 64.09 -1.71
CA CYS A 13 -27.22 64.05 -1.72
C CYS A 13 -27.68 64.14 -3.19
N PHE A 14 -27.85 63.01 -3.85
CA PHE A 14 -28.85 62.89 -4.91
C PHE A 14 -30.08 62.21 -4.30
N SER A 15 -31.21 62.89 -4.44
CA SER A 15 -32.47 62.54 -3.77
C SER A 15 -32.88 61.09 -4.06
N LEU A 16 -32.94 60.28 -3.00
CA LEU A 16 -33.50 58.92 -3.00
C LEU A 16 -35.03 58.92 -3.27
N ALA A 17 -35.66 60.10 -3.28
CA ALA A 17 -37.09 60.25 -3.53
C ALA A 17 -37.45 60.12 -5.03
N SER A 18 -36.51 60.36 -5.94
CA SER A 18 -36.79 60.33 -7.39
C SER A 18 -36.67 58.95 -8.04
N LEU A 19 -36.05 57.96 -7.38
CA LEU A 19 -35.96 56.58 -7.89
C LEU A 19 -37.10 55.65 -7.40
N ALA A 20 -37.92 56.10 -6.45
CA ALA A 20 -39.01 55.30 -5.88
C ALA A 20 -40.23 55.14 -6.80
N LEU A 21 -40.23 55.79 -7.97
CA LEU A 21 -41.34 55.80 -8.93
C LEU A 21 -41.24 54.77 -10.06
N LEU A 22 -40.14 54.01 -10.16
CA LEU A 22 -39.91 53.06 -11.26
C LEU A 22 -40.14 51.58 -10.89
N PHE A 23 -40.39 51.25 -9.62
CA PHE A 23 -40.72 49.90 -9.19
C PHE A 23 -42.13 49.86 -8.57
N PRO A 24 -43.12 49.20 -9.19
CA PRO A 24 -44.42 49.03 -8.57
C PRO A 24 -44.27 48.22 -7.27
N ARG A 25 -44.72 48.82 -6.16
CA ARG A 25 -44.79 48.21 -4.82
C ARG A 25 -45.83 47.08 -4.80
N ASN A 26 -45.48 45.93 -5.34
CA ASN A 26 -46.20 44.68 -5.09
C ASN A 26 -45.30 43.72 -4.30
N PHE A 27 -45.07 44.03 -3.02
CA PHE A 27 -44.60 43.04 -2.06
C PHE A 27 -45.42 43.14 -0.78
N SER A 28 -46.22 42.09 -0.58
CA SER A 28 -47.04 41.82 0.60
C SER A 28 -46.22 41.94 1.89
N SER A 29 -46.78 42.65 2.86
CA SER A 29 -46.23 42.87 4.21
C SER A 29 -46.31 41.61 5.09
N LYS A 30 -45.58 40.57 4.73
CA LYS A 30 -45.27 39.44 5.61
C LYS A 30 -43.77 39.27 5.71
N THR A 31 -43.26 39.21 6.94
CA THR A 31 -41.86 39.12 7.34
C THR A 31 -41.20 37.81 6.89
N HIS A 32 -40.99 37.64 5.59
CA HIS A 32 -40.06 36.63 5.08
C HIS A 32 -38.65 37.20 5.10
N LYS A 33 -37.73 36.56 5.85
CA LYS A 33 -36.28 36.83 5.75
C LYS A 33 -35.88 36.70 4.28
N LEU A 34 -35.56 37.82 3.63
CA LEU A 34 -35.07 37.81 2.24
C LEU A 34 -33.86 36.87 2.14
N PRO A 35 -33.81 35.97 1.13
CA PRO A 35 -32.69 35.04 0.97
C PRO A 35 -31.38 35.81 0.80
N VAL A 36 -30.34 35.34 1.48
CA VAL A 36 -28.98 35.88 1.34
C VAL A 36 -28.37 35.29 0.07
N ILE A 37 -28.00 36.16 -0.85
CA ILE A 37 -27.48 35.78 -2.17
C ILE A 37 -25.97 35.55 -2.04
N LYS A 38 -25.51 34.37 -2.42
CA LYS A 38 -24.07 34.04 -2.42
C LYS A 38 -23.44 34.62 -3.69
N ILE A 39 -22.42 35.44 -3.54
CA ILE A 39 -21.65 36.06 -4.64
C ILE A 39 -20.20 35.57 -4.55
N TRP A 40 -19.55 35.32 -5.69
CA TRP A 40 -18.15 34.93 -5.78
C TRP A 40 -17.41 35.66 -6.90
N ASN A 41 -16.08 35.54 -6.96
CA ASN A 41 -15.26 36.20 -7.98
C ASN A 41 -15.46 35.59 -9.37
N GLY A 42 -15.66 36.42 -10.40
CA GLY A 42 -15.84 35.93 -11.78
C GLY A 42 -17.17 35.22 -12.05
N MET A 43 -18.23 35.58 -11.32
CA MET A 43 -19.58 35.05 -11.52
C MET A 43 -20.14 35.48 -12.89
N ASN A 44 -20.71 34.55 -13.66
CA ASN A 44 -21.30 34.89 -14.97
C ASN A 44 -22.68 35.54 -14.83
N LEU A 45 -23.11 36.32 -15.83
CA LEU A 45 -24.43 36.97 -15.84
C LEU A 45 -25.59 35.98 -15.67
N SER A 46 -25.49 34.79 -16.28
CA SER A 46 -26.49 33.72 -16.16
C SER A 46 -26.55 33.14 -14.74
N GLU A 47 -25.38 32.92 -14.13
CA GLU A 47 -25.25 32.42 -12.75
C GLU A 47 -25.80 33.46 -11.77
N PHE A 48 -25.46 34.74 -11.95
CA PHE A 48 -25.98 35.84 -11.16
C PHE A 48 -27.51 35.94 -11.25
N ARG A 49 -28.06 35.87 -12.47
CA ARG A 49 -29.51 35.86 -12.69
C ARG A 49 -30.20 34.71 -11.96
N SER A 50 -29.63 33.51 -12.01
CA SER A 50 -30.17 32.34 -11.32
C SER A 50 -30.13 32.49 -9.80
N ALA A 51 -29.05 33.08 -9.25
CA ALA A 51 -28.88 33.27 -7.82
C ALA A 51 -29.82 34.34 -7.22
N VAL A 52 -30.14 35.37 -8.01
CA VAL A 52 -31.00 36.48 -7.58
C VAL A 52 -32.50 36.20 -7.89
N ASN A 53 -32.77 35.25 -8.80
CA ASN A 53 -34.11 34.86 -9.27
C ASN A 53 -34.89 36.05 -9.86
N VAL A 54 -34.27 36.74 -10.82
CA VAL A 54 -34.79 37.96 -11.48
C VAL A 54 -34.88 37.73 -12.98
N THR A 55 -35.84 38.40 -13.65
CA THR A 55 -35.99 38.30 -15.11
C THR A 55 -34.88 39.06 -15.84
N GLU A 56 -34.59 38.67 -17.08
CA GLU A 56 -33.49 39.26 -17.86
C GLU A 56 -33.68 40.76 -18.09
N SER A 57 -34.92 41.20 -18.29
CA SER A 57 -35.29 42.60 -18.46
C SER A 57 -34.95 43.42 -17.22
N GLN A 58 -35.34 42.93 -16.03
CA GLN A 58 -35.07 43.58 -14.74
C GLN A 58 -33.57 43.66 -14.43
N LEU A 59 -32.80 42.61 -14.78
CA LEU A 59 -31.35 42.61 -14.59
C LEU A 59 -30.65 43.61 -15.53
N ARG A 60 -31.08 43.70 -16.79
CA ARG A 60 -30.53 44.67 -17.76
C ARG A 60 -30.81 46.11 -17.35
N GLU A 61 -32.00 46.38 -16.82
CA GLU A 61 -32.36 47.71 -16.31
C GLU A 61 -31.51 48.09 -15.08
N ALA A 62 -31.28 47.14 -14.16
CA ALA A 62 -30.40 47.35 -13.01
C ALA A 62 -28.94 47.61 -13.45
N MET A 63 -28.43 46.89 -14.45
CA MET A 63 -27.08 47.12 -15.01
C MET A 63 -26.96 48.47 -15.71
N TYR A 64 -28.00 48.89 -16.45
CA TYR A 64 -28.07 50.20 -17.09
C TYR A 64 -28.01 51.32 -16.05
N ASN A 65 -28.81 51.22 -14.98
CA ASN A 65 -28.84 52.18 -13.88
C ASN A 65 -27.52 52.21 -13.08
N ALA A 66 -26.83 51.07 -12.99
CA ALA A 66 -25.51 50.95 -12.35
C ALA A 66 -24.34 51.39 -13.23
N LYS A 67 -24.56 51.69 -14.52
CA LYS A 67 -23.52 51.94 -15.55
C LYS A 67 -22.51 50.80 -15.72
N ILE A 68 -22.93 49.55 -15.51
CA ILE A 68 -22.08 48.36 -15.65
C ILE A 68 -22.28 47.75 -17.04
N LYS A 69 -21.22 47.68 -17.86
CA LYS A 69 -21.27 47.08 -19.21
C LYS A 69 -21.07 45.56 -19.20
N ARG A 70 -20.23 45.04 -18.29
CA ARG A 70 -19.92 43.62 -18.10
C ARG A 70 -19.73 43.33 -16.61
N LEU A 71 -20.09 42.13 -16.19
CA LEU A 71 -19.97 41.69 -14.81
C LEU A 71 -18.63 40.99 -14.62
N ASP A 72 -17.55 41.75 -14.50
CA ASP A 72 -16.19 41.20 -14.47
C ASP A 72 -15.61 41.18 -13.03
N SER A 73 -16.10 42.05 -12.14
CA SER A 73 -15.60 42.19 -10.77
C SER A 73 -16.63 41.85 -9.69
N ILE A 74 -16.14 41.50 -8.49
CA ILE A 74 -16.98 41.34 -7.29
C ILE A 74 -17.66 42.66 -6.91
N GLU A 75 -16.98 43.80 -7.11
CA GLU A 75 -17.57 45.12 -6.86
C GLU A 75 -18.85 45.32 -7.67
N ASP A 76 -18.84 44.99 -8.97
CA ASP A 76 -20.00 45.12 -9.84
C ASP A 76 -21.19 44.27 -9.35
N ALA A 77 -20.93 43.02 -8.95
CA ALA A 77 -21.93 42.13 -8.40
C ALA A 77 -22.49 42.65 -7.06
N LYS A 78 -21.65 43.22 -6.18
CA LYS A 78 -22.09 43.85 -4.92
C LYS A 78 -23.01 45.03 -5.20
N THR A 79 -22.65 45.90 -6.15
CA THR A 79 -23.44 47.09 -6.51
C THR A 79 -24.81 46.69 -7.07
N LEU A 80 -24.88 45.67 -7.92
CA LEU A 80 -26.15 45.16 -8.45
C LEU A 80 -27.05 44.56 -7.37
N VAL A 81 -26.49 43.79 -6.43
CA VAL A 81 -27.30 43.21 -5.34
C VAL A 81 -27.80 44.29 -4.37
N GLN A 82 -27.03 45.35 -4.15
CA GLN A 82 -27.46 46.51 -3.36
C GLN A 82 -28.60 47.29 -4.04
N LEU A 83 -28.51 47.54 -5.36
CA LEU A 83 -29.58 48.20 -6.12
C LEU A 83 -30.89 47.41 -6.12
N LEU A 84 -30.79 46.08 -6.12
CA LEU A 84 -31.93 45.17 -6.01
C LEU A 84 -32.44 44.99 -4.57
N GLN A 85 -31.87 45.72 -3.60
CA GLN A 85 -32.25 45.71 -2.18
C GLN A 85 -32.21 44.32 -1.52
N ARG A 86 -31.22 43.48 -1.89
CA ARG A 86 -31.02 42.13 -1.32
C ARG A 86 -29.78 42.09 -0.43
N ARG A 87 -29.73 41.10 0.47
CA ARG A 87 -28.54 40.82 1.29
C ARG A 87 -27.64 39.85 0.53
N PHE A 88 -26.32 40.03 0.63
CA PHE A 88 -25.34 39.12 0.04
C PHE A 88 -24.38 38.55 1.07
N ASP A 89 -23.81 37.41 0.73
CA ASP A 89 -22.67 36.79 1.40
C ASP A 89 -21.59 36.49 0.36
N VAL A 90 -20.33 36.76 0.69
CA VAL A 90 -19.21 36.54 -0.24
C VAL A 90 -18.64 35.16 0.04
N VAL A 91 -18.84 34.25 -0.91
CA VAL A 91 -18.41 32.85 -0.81
C VAL A 91 -17.23 32.64 -1.76
N ALA A 92 -16.36 31.68 -1.46
CA ALA A 92 -15.36 31.22 -2.41
C ALA A 92 -16.03 30.79 -3.73
N THR A 93 -15.33 30.94 -4.86
CA THR A 93 -15.81 30.46 -6.17
C THR A 93 -16.27 29.01 -6.03
N PRO A 94 -17.56 28.71 -6.28
CA PRO A 94 -18.02 27.34 -6.30
C PRO A 94 -17.26 26.66 -7.42
N LYS A 95 -16.34 25.76 -7.06
CA LYS A 95 -15.72 24.86 -8.04
C LYS A 95 -16.91 24.16 -8.70
N LYS A 96 -17.09 24.35 -10.01
CA LYS A 96 -17.99 23.47 -10.77
C LYS A 96 -17.51 22.07 -10.44
N ILE A 97 -18.35 21.30 -9.78
CA ILE A 97 -18.23 19.85 -9.77
C ILE A 97 -18.45 19.51 -11.23
N ILE A 98 -17.35 19.46 -11.99
CA ILE A 98 -17.37 18.85 -13.29
C ILE A 98 -17.81 17.41 -12.97
N THR A 99 -18.92 16.97 -13.55
CA THR A 99 -19.34 15.57 -13.49
C THR A 99 -18.31 14.79 -14.32
N GLU A 100 -17.16 14.48 -13.72
CA GLU A 100 -15.88 14.11 -14.37
C GLU A 100 -15.78 12.64 -14.82
N HIS A 101 -16.82 11.82 -14.62
CA HIS A 101 -16.75 10.41 -15.00
C HIS A 101 -17.17 10.10 -16.45
N ASP A 102 -17.94 10.99 -17.10
CA ASP A 102 -18.53 10.70 -18.43
C ASP A 102 -17.65 11.12 -19.61
N ASP A 103 -16.62 11.97 -19.42
CA ASP A 103 -15.82 12.50 -20.53
C ASP A 103 -14.64 11.59 -20.91
N LEU A 104 -13.88 11.02 -19.97
CA LEU A 104 -12.68 10.22 -20.29
C LEU A 104 -13.04 8.87 -20.94
N SER A 105 -13.97 8.14 -20.33
CA SER A 105 -14.50 6.87 -20.86
C SER A 105 -15.15 7.10 -22.22
N SER A 106 -15.96 8.15 -22.40
CA SER A 106 -16.56 8.43 -23.71
C SER A 106 -15.56 8.92 -24.77
N ILE A 107 -14.48 9.63 -24.41
CA ILE A 107 -13.38 9.99 -25.34
C ILE A 107 -12.59 8.74 -25.76
N ILE A 108 -12.36 7.81 -24.82
CA ILE A 108 -11.65 6.55 -25.07
C ILE A 108 -12.57 5.60 -25.88
N GLU A 109 -13.82 5.39 -25.48
CA GLU A 109 -14.81 4.51 -26.12
C GLU A 109 -15.23 4.98 -27.52
N LYS A 110 -15.41 6.29 -27.76
CA LYS A 110 -15.65 6.79 -29.13
C LYS A 110 -14.50 6.49 -30.10
N ASN A 111 -13.33 6.16 -29.57
CA ASN A 111 -12.14 5.76 -30.32
C ASN A 111 -11.89 4.24 -30.36
N ILE A 112 -12.65 3.42 -29.61
CA ILE A 112 -12.62 1.94 -29.58
C ILE A 112 -13.63 1.36 -30.57
N THR A 113 -13.68 1.87 -31.80
CA THR A 113 -14.34 1.07 -32.85
C THR A 113 -13.38 -0.05 -33.23
N HIS A 114 -13.72 -1.30 -32.86
CA HIS A 114 -13.10 -2.55 -33.33
C HIS A 114 -13.22 -2.64 -34.86
N SER A 115 -12.47 -1.78 -35.55
CA SER A 115 -12.60 -1.48 -36.98
C SER A 115 -11.72 -2.39 -37.84
N GLY A 116 -11.47 -3.60 -37.37
CA GLY A 116 -10.79 -4.63 -38.14
C GLY A 116 -11.79 -5.47 -38.92
N LYS A 117 -11.84 -5.31 -40.24
CA LYS A 117 -12.64 -6.17 -41.11
C LYS A 117 -12.02 -7.55 -41.30
N THR A 118 -10.69 -7.63 -41.26
CA THR A 118 -9.93 -8.86 -41.47
C THR A 118 -9.61 -9.53 -40.14
N ILE A 119 -10.41 -10.54 -39.81
CA ILE A 119 -10.20 -11.40 -38.64
C ILE A 119 -9.38 -12.62 -39.08
N ARG A 120 -8.27 -12.89 -38.39
CA ARG A 120 -7.45 -14.09 -38.62
C ARG A 120 -7.23 -14.86 -37.32
N ARG A 121 -6.81 -16.12 -37.47
CA ARG A 121 -6.34 -16.94 -36.35
C ARG A 121 -5.11 -16.27 -35.72
N ARG A 122 -5.07 -16.24 -34.39
CA ARG A 122 -3.92 -15.75 -33.62
C ARG A 122 -3.36 -16.87 -32.73
N PRO A 123 -2.08 -16.78 -32.30
CA PRO A 123 -1.53 -17.72 -31.33
C PRO A 123 -2.28 -17.64 -29.99
N ALA A 124 -2.39 -18.78 -29.31
CA ALA A 124 -2.95 -18.85 -27.97
C ALA A 124 -1.95 -18.30 -26.95
N VAL A 125 -2.48 -17.59 -25.95
CA VAL A 125 -1.70 -17.07 -24.83
C VAL A 125 -1.98 -17.94 -23.61
N VAL A 126 -0.93 -18.55 -23.06
CA VAL A 126 -1.02 -19.56 -22.01
C VAL A 126 -0.28 -19.09 -20.77
N THR A 127 -0.92 -19.07 -19.61
CA THR A 127 -0.21 -18.81 -18.35
C THR A 127 0.10 -20.11 -17.63
N ILE A 128 1.33 -20.25 -17.12
CA ILE A 128 1.68 -21.35 -16.20
C ILE A 128 1.50 -20.85 -14.76
N MET A 129 0.64 -21.53 -13.99
CA MET A 129 0.32 -21.20 -12.59
C MET A 129 0.52 -22.40 -11.67
N GLY A 130 0.58 -22.17 -10.35
CA GLY A 130 0.79 -23.22 -9.35
C GLY A 130 1.58 -22.75 -8.13
N HIS A 131 1.74 -23.63 -7.16
CA HIS A 131 2.46 -23.36 -5.91
C HIS A 131 3.98 -23.22 -6.13
N VAL A 132 4.68 -22.61 -5.17
CA VAL A 132 6.16 -22.58 -5.10
C VAL A 132 6.70 -24.02 -5.13
N ASP A 133 7.84 -24.23 -5.77
CA ASP A 133 8.53 -25.53 -5.89
C ASP A 133 7.76 -26.67 -6.58
N HIS A 134 6.60 -26.41 -7.18
CA HIS A 134 5.90 -27.38 -8.03
C HIS A 134 6.53 -27.57 -9.42
N GLY A 135 7.65 -26.88 -9.72
CA GLY A 135 8.39 -27.06 -10.98
C GLY A 135 7.83 -26.29 -12.18
N LYS A 136 7.14 -25.16 -11.96
CA LYS A 136 6.66 -24.26 -13.03
C LYS A 136 7.78 -23.81 -13.97
N THR A 137 8.84 -23.23 -13.41
CA THR A 137 10.00 -22.74 -14.15
C THR A 137 10.75 -23.89 -14.83
N THR A 138 10.77 -25.07 -14.20
CA THR A 138 11.36 -26.28 -14.80
C THR A 138 10.55 -26.77 -16.01
N LEU A 139 9.22 -26.77 -15.92
CA LEU A 139 8.34 -27.06 -17.05
C LEU A 139 8.56 -26.06 -18.19
N LEU A 140 8.69 -24.79 -17.84
CA LEU A 140 8.95 -23.72 -18.79
C LEU A 140 10.30 -23.89 -19.51
N ASP A 141 11.36 -24.21 -18.77
CA ASP A 141 12.68 -24.50 -19.32
C ASP A 141 12.65 -25.69 -20.27
N ALA A 142 11.91 -26.73 -19.91
CA ALA A 142 11.72 -27.91 -20.76
C ALA A 142 10.94 -27.58 -22.05
N LEU A 143 9.96 -26.68 -21.98
CA LEU A 143 9.21 -26.19 -23.16
C LEU A 143 10.05 -25.27 -24.05
N ARG A 144 10.97 -24.51 -23.47
CA ARG A 144 11.80 -23.52 -24.18
C ARG A 144 13.12 -24.10 -24.70
N HIS A 145 13.51 -25.30 -24.27
CA HIS A 145 14.86 -25.82 -24.45
C HIS A 145 15.94 -24.83 -23.94
N SER A 146 15.67 -24.14 -22.83
CA SER A 146 16.57 -23.17 -22.19
C SER A 146 16.84 -23.54 -20.73
N GLU A 147 17.83 -22.91 -20.10
CA GLU A 147 18.16 -23.09 -18.67
C GLU A 147 18.00 -21.77 -17.87
N LEU A 148 16.78 -21.27 -17.73
CA LEU A 148 16.47 -20.06 -16.94
C LEU A 148 16.65 -20.29 -15.43
N VAL A 149 16.32 -21.48 -14.92
CA VAL A 149 16.42 -21.80 -13.47
C VAL A 149 17.85 -21.59 -12.93
N LYS A 150 18.89 -21.79 -13.74
CA LYS A 150 20.28 -21.56 -13.35
C LYS A 150 20.68 -20.08 -13.33
N GLN A 151 19.97 -19.23 -14.05
CA GLN A 151 20.26 -17.79 -14.18
C GLN A 151 19.49 -16.94 -13.15
N GLU A 152 18.36 -17.43 -12.63
CA GLU A 152 17.57 -16.72 -11.62
C GLU A 152 18.21 -16.75 -10.23
N PHE A 153 18.32 -15.57 -9.61
CA PHE A 153 18.87 -15.44 -8.27
C PHE A 153 17.91 -16.03 -7.23
N GLY A 154 18.41 -17.01 -6.47
CA GLY A 154 17.61 -17.70 -5.45
C GLY A 154 16.76 -18.84 -5.98
N GLY A 155 16.86 -19.17 -7.29
CA GLY A 155 16.12 -20.28 -7.89
C GLY A 155 14.61 -20.08 -7.98
N ILE A 156 14.13 -18.82 -7.92
CA ILE A 156 12.72 -18.47 -7.96
C ILE A 156 12.43 -17.43 -9.05
N THR A 157 11.33 -17.64 -9.78
CA THR A 157 10.76 -16.64 -10.69
C THR A 157 10.20 -15.48 -9.84
N GLN A 158 10.64 -14.25 -10.11
CA GLN A 158 10.19 -13.03 -9.37
C GLN A 158 9.51 -11.99 -10.26
N HIS A 159 9.50 -12.21 -11.58
CA HIS A 159 8.95 -11.30 -12.61
C HIS A 159 8.04 -12.05 -13.57
N ILE A 160 7.14 -11.34 -14.25
CA ILE A 160 6.31 -11.97 -15.29
C ILE A 160 7.08 -11.98 -16.60
N GLY A 161 7.51 -13.16 -17.03
CA GLY A 161 8.12 -13.36 -18.35
C GLY A 161 7.05 -13.66 -19.40
N ALA A 162 7.17 -13.08 -20.59
CA ALA A 162 6.38 -13.47 -21.75
C ALA A 162 7.30 -13.91 -22.87
N PHE A 163 7.02 -15.08 -23.44
CA PHE A 163 7.86 -15.67 -24.48
C PHE A 163 7.04 -16.46 -25.49
N VAL A 164 7.61 -16.66 -26.68
CA VAL A 164 6.99 -17.38 -27.80
C VAL A 164 7.67 -18.72 -27.98
N VAL A 165 6.88 -19.79 -27.86
CA VAL A 165 7.30 -21.16 -28.14
C VAL A 165 6.67 -21.60 -29.46
N THR A 166 7.41 -22.34 -30.28
CA THR A 166 6.88 -22.96 -31.50
C THR A 166 6.75 -24.46 -31.25
N LEU A 167 5.53 -25.00 -31.33
CA LEU A 167 5.19 -26.40 -31.10
C LEU A 167 4.52 -26.93 -32.37
N ASN A 168 5.10 -27.95 -33.02
CA ASN A 168 4.53 -28.59 -34.21
C ASN A 168 4.02 -27.58 -35.27
N ASP A 169 4.86 -26.59 -35.61
CA ASP A 169 4.56 -25.47 -36.52
C ASP A 169 3.49 -24.46 -36.05
N GLU A 170 2.89 -24.65 -34.87
CA GLU A 170 2.03 -23.65 -34.22
C GLU A 170 2.82 -22.76 -33.25
N ARG A 171 2.47 -21.47 -33.21
CA ARG A 171 3.06 -20.52 -32.25
C ARG A 171 2.18 -20.41 -31.02
N LEU A 172 2.81 -20.50 -29.86
CA LEU A 172 2.19 -20.33 -28.55
C LEU A 172 2.91 -19.20 -27.82
N THR A 173 2.16 -18.30 -27.20
CA THR A 173 2.74 -17.32 -26.27
C THR A 173 2.52 -17.84 -24.87
N VAL A 174 3.60 -17.94 -24.09
CA VAL A 174 3.52 -18.42 -22.71
C VAL A 174 3.90 -17.29 -21.77
N LEU A 175 3.11 -17.12 -20.71
CA LEU A 175 3.36 -16.22 -19.60
C LEU A 175 3.81 -17.03 -18.39
N ASP A 176 4.99 -16.70 -17.88
CA ASP A 176 5.48 -17.23 -16.62
C ASP A 176 4.97 -16.36 -15.48
N THR A 177 4.36 -16.98 -14.46
CA THR A 177 3.92 -16.25 -13.26
C THR A 177 4.61 -16.78 -12.01
N PRO A 178 5.08 -15.88 -11.13
CA PRO A 178 5.73 -16.28 -9.90
C PRO A 178 4.77 -17.01 -8.93
N GLY A 179 5.30 -18.00 -8.23
CA GLY A 179 4.53 -18.86 -7.32
C GLY A 179 4.18 -18.25 -5.98
N HIS A 180 4.95 -17.28 -5.50
CA HIS A 180 4.82 -16.81 -4.11
C HIS A 180 3.47 -16.14 -3.82
N SER A 181 2.95 -16.24 -2.59
CA SER A 181 1.71 -15.56 -2.17
C SER A 181 1.75 -14.06 -2.45
N ALA A 182 2.88 -13.42 -2.17
CA ALA A 182 3.10 -11.99 -2.35
C ALA A 182 2.86 -11.51 -3.79
N PHE A 183 3.02 -12.40 -4.78
CA PHE A 183 2.81 -12.10 -6.19
C PHE A 183 1.40 -12.46 -6.67
N ALA A 184 0.40 -12.47 -5.78
CA ALA A 184 -1.00 -12.73 -6.14
C ALA A 184 -1.51 -11.76 -7.22
N SER A 185 -1.18 -10.46 -7.15
CA SER A 185 -1.59 -9.49 -8.18
C SER A 185 -1.00 -9.81 -9.56
N MET A 186 0.22 -10.34 -9.61
CA MET A 186 0.84 -10.82 -10.85
C MET A 186 0.11 -12.04 -11.43
N ARG A 187 -0.29 -13.01 -10.59
CA ARG A 187 -1.09 -14.17 -11.04
C ARG A 187 -2.45 -13.75 -11.57
N GLN A 188 -3.14 -12.84 -10.86
CA GLN A 188 -4.43 -12.32 -11.30
C GLN A 188 -4.33 -11.63 -12.67
N ARG A 189 -3.28 -10.82 -12.88
CA ARG A 189 -3.01 -10.21 -14.19
C ARG A 189 -2.76 -11.25 -15.27
N GLY A 190 -1.96 -12.27 -14.98
CA GLY A 190 -1.74 -13.41 -15.90
C GLY A 190 -3.06 -14.05 -16.33
N ALA A 191 -3.92 -14.38 -15.36
CA ALA A 191 -5.22 -14.99 -15.63
C ALA A 191 -6.09 -14.13 -16.56
N ASN A 192 -6.18 -12.81 -16.32
CA ASN A 192 -7.03 -11.91 -17.09
C ASN A 192 -6.58 -11.72 -18.56
N VAL A 193 -5.31 -12.00 -18.85
CA VAL A 193 -4.71 -11.73 -20.16
C VAL A 193 -4.65 -12.98 -21.05
N THR A 194 -4.81 -14.17 -20.46
CA THR A 194 -4.59 -15.45 -21.16
C THR A 194 -5.85 -16.17 -21.57
N ASP A 195 -5.70 -16.99 -22.61
CA ASP A 195 -6.75 -17.82 -23.17
C ASP A 195 -6.84 -19.20 -22.49
N ILE A 196 -5.70 -19.70 -21.99
CA ILE A 196 -5.59 -21.02 -21.34
C ILE A 196 -4.67 -20.89 -20.13
N ILE A 197 -4.99 -21.58 -19.04
CA ILE A 197 -4.11 -21.68 -17.86
C ILE A 197 -3.63 -23.12 -17.70
N VAL A 198 -2.32 -23.30 -17.61
CA VAL A 198 -1.70 -24.58 -17.23
C VAL A 198 -1.42 -24.55 -15.73
N LEU A 199 -2.19 -25.32 -14.96
CA LEU A 199 -2.05 -25.43 -13.51
C LEU A 199 -1.09 -26.56 -13.16
N VAL A 200 0.08 -26.22 -12.63
CA VAL A 200 1.12 -27.16 -12.22
C VAL A 200 0.92 -27.56 -10.76
N VAL A 201 0.69 -28.86 -10.54
CA VAL A 201 0.48 -29.43 -9.21
C VAL A 201 1.47 -30.57 -9.02
N ALA A 202 2.31 -30.49 -7.98
CA ALA A 202 3.28 -31.55 -7.75
C ALA A 202 2.61 -32.80 -7.16
N ALA A 203 3.03 -33.98 -7.60
CA ALA A 203 2.48 -35.27 -7.15
C ALA A 203 2.85 -35.60 -5.69
N ASP A 204 3.96 -35.08 -5.19
CA ASP A 204 4.42 -35.25 -3.81
C ASP A 204 3.55 -34.43 -2.82
N ASP A 205 3.34 -33.15 -3.15
CA ASP A 205 2.66 -32.15 -2.31
C ASP A 205 1.13 -32.15 -2.49
N GLY A 206 0.65 -32.15 -3.73
CA GLY A 206 -0.76 -32.00 -4.09
C GLY A 206 -1.27 -30.55 -4.04
N VAL A 207 -2.57 -30.38 -3.80
CA VAL A 207 -3.23 -29.07 -3.88
C VAL A 207 -2.95 -28.23 -2.63
N MET A 208 -2.22 -27.14 -2.81
CA MET A 208 -1.82 -26.19 -1.76
C MET A 208 -2.57 -24.85 -1.87
N GLN A 209 -2.42 -23.96 -0.87
CA GLN A 209 -3.12 -22.67 -0.81
C GLN A 209 -2.93 -21.80 -2.07
N GLN A 210 -1.70 -21.68 -2.59
CA GLN A 210 -1.43 -20.91 -3.82
C GLN A 210 -2.03 -21.57 -5.07
N THR A 211 -2.17 -22.89 -5.07
CA THR A 211 -2.90 -23.62 -6.11
C THR A 211 -4.38 -23.23 -6.05
N ILE A 212 -4.99 -23.20 -4.86
CA ILE A 212 -6.39 -22.78 -4.65
C ILE A 212 -6.60 -21.33 -5.14
N GLU A 213 -5.69 -20.42 -4.79
CA GLU A 213 -5.74 -19.04 -5.30
C GLU A 213 -5.69 -18.99 -6.84
N SER A 214 -4.80 -19.78 -7.45
CA SER A 214 -4.67 -19.85 -8.91
C SER A 214 -5.96 -20.38 -9.57
N ILE A 215 -6.61 -21.38 -8.95
CA ILE A 215 -7.92 -21.89 -9.39
C ILE A 215 -8.99 -20.80 -9.29
N ASN A 216 -8.99 -20.02 -8.21
CA ASN A 216 -9.93 -18.92 -8.03
C ASN A 216 -9.73 -17.82 -9.08
N PHE A 217 -8.48 -17.48 -9.42
CA PHE A 217 -8.20 -16.52 -10.49
C PHE A 217 -8.66 -17.05 -11.86
N ALA A 218 -8.42 -18.32 -12.17
CA ALA A 218 -8.89 -18.94 -13.41
C ALA A 218 -10.42 -18.91 -13.52
N LYS A 219 -11.13 -19.24 -12.44
CA LYS A 219 -12.59 -19.18 -12.36
C LYS A 219 -13.13 -17.75 -12.49
N ALA A 220 -12.51 -16.79 -11.80
CA ALA A 220 -12.90 -15.39 -11.88
C ALA A 220 -12.72 -14.80 -13.29
N ALA A 221 -11.65 -15.20 -13.98
CA ALA A 221 -11.38 -14.80 -15.36
C ALA A 221 -12.16 -15.63 -16.40
N SER A 222 -12.87 -16.69 -15.99
CA SER A 222 -13.56 -17.64 -16.89
C SER A 222 -12.63 -18.25 -17.95
N VAL A 223 -11.40 -18.58 -17.56
CA VAL A 223 -10.37 -19.13 -18.46
C VAL A 223 -10.30 -20.65 -18.27
N PRO A 224 -10.29 -21.46 -19.35
CA PRO A 224 -10.16 -22.90 -19.26
C PRO A 224 -8.79 -23.32 -18.71
N VAL A 225 -8.79 -24.39 -17.93
CA VAL A 225 -7.61 -24.89 -17.20
C VAL A 225 -7.20 -26.26 -17.72
N ILE A 226 -5.89 -26.47 -17.89
CA ILE A 226 -5.26 -27.78 -18.07
C ILE A 226 -4.40 -28.04 -16.84
N VAL A 227 -4.52 -29.22 -16.24
CA VAL A 227 -3.74 -29.61 -15.06
C VAL A 227 -2.53 -30.42 -15.48
N ALA A 228 -1.34 -29.95 -15.12
CA ALA A 228 -0.08 -30.66 -15.29
C ALA A 228 0.40 -31.18 -13.93
N ILE A 229 0.34 -32.49 -13.72
CA ILE A 229 0.77 -33.12 -12.48
C ILE A 229 2.28 -33.41 -12.57
N SER A 230 3.10 -32.66 -11.83
CA SER A 230 4.56 -32.69 -11.92
C SER A 230 5.23 -33.61 -10.90
N LYS A 231 6.54 -33.84 -11.07
CA LYS A 231 7.41 -34.63 -10.17
C LYS A 231 7.01 -36.10 -9.98
N ILE A 232 6.50 -36.75 -11.04
CA ILE A 232 6.13 -38.18 -11.00
C ILE A 232 7.30 -39.12 -10.68
N ASP A 233 8.55 -38.65 -10.81
CA ASP A 233 9.76 -39.41 -10.49
C ASP A 233 10.10 -39.48 -9.01
N LYS A 234 9.61 -38.55 -8.18
CA LYS A 234 9.92 -38.50 -6.74
C LYS A 234 9.00 -39.37 -5.90
N VAL A 235 8.05 -40.04 -6.53
CA VAL A 235 6.97 -40.77 -5.87
C VAL A 235 7.13 -42.28 -6.11
N ASN A 236 7.11 -43.06 -5.04
CA ASN A 236 7.17 -44.53 -5.13
C ASN A 236 5.81 -45.13 -5.53
N ASP A 237 4.71 -44.64 -4.95
CA ASP A 237 3.34 -45.10 -5.20
C ASP A 237 2.57 -44.08 -6.06
N LEU A 238 2.87 -44.06 -7.36
CA LEU A 238 2.37 -43.05 -8.30
C LEU A 238 0.83 -43.02 -8.36
N ASN A 239 0.17 -44.18 -8.43
CA ASN A 239 -1.29 -44.25 -8.61
C ASN A 239 -2.06 -43.66 -7.41
N GLU A 240 -1.62 -43.93 -6.18
CA GLU A 240 -2.26 -43.41 -4.98
C GLU A 240 -2.11 -41.89 -4.90
N LYS A 241 -0.90 -41.37 -5.17
CA LYS A 241 -0.65 -39.92 -5.16
C LYS A 241 -1.39 -39.19 -6.27
N LEU A 242 -1.49 -39.76 -7.47
CA LEU A 242 -2.34 -39.20 -8.52
C LEU A 242 -3.78 -39.11 -8.05
N GLN A 243 -4.33 -40.15 -7.43
CA GLN A 243 -5.69 -40.13 -6.89
C GLN A 243 -5.88 -39.08 -5.78
N PHE A 244 -4.87 -38.90 -4.92
CA PHE A 244 -4.85 -37.83 -3.91
C PHE A 244 -4.93 -36.44 -4.54
N VAL A 245 -4.12 -36.16 -5.57
CA VAL A 245 -4.16 -34.88 -6.30
C VAL A 245 -5.51 -34.67 -6.97
N LYS A 246 -6.04 -35.69 -7.66
CA LYS A 246 -7.33 -35.65 -8.33
C LYS A 246 -8.47 -35.35 -7.36
N SER A 247 -8.48 -36.02 -6.21
CA SER A 247 -9.48 -35.77 -5.14
C SER A 247 -9.38 -34.34 -4.59
N GLY A 248 -8.16 -33.81 -4.43
CA GLY A 248 -7.94 -32.44 -4.01
C GLY A 248 -8.46 -31.40 -5.01
N LEU A 249 -8.27 -31.65 -6.31
CA LEU A 249 -8.80 -30.79 -7.38
C LEU A 249 -10.33 -30.83 -7.43
N PHE A 250 -10.91 -32.01 -7.28
CA PHE A 250 -12.37 -32.19 -7.20
C PHE A 250 -12.98 -31.39 -6.05
N ALA A 251 -12.35 -31.42 -4.86
CA ALA A 251 -12.79 -30.64 -3.70
C ALA A 251 -12.78 -29.12 -3.95
N GLN A 252 -11.89 -28.63 -4.81
CA GLN A 252 -11.82 -27.22 -5.22
C GLN A 252 -12.71 -26.91 -6.44
N GLY A 253 -13.52 -27.88 -6.89
CA GLY A 253 -14.45 -27.74 -8.01
C GLY A 253 -13.77 -27.69 -9.38
N ILE A 254 -12.65 -28.40 -9.55
CA ILE A 254 -12.12 -28.77 -10.86
C ILE A 254 -12.50 -30.23 -11.11
N ILE A 255 -13.32 -30.47 -12.14
CA ILE A 255 -13.80 -31.81 -12.50
C ILE A 255 -12.97 -32.28 -13.70
N LEU A 256 -12.32 -33.42 -13.57
CA LEU A 256 -11.42 -33.98 -14.57
C LEU A 256 -12.19 -34.74 -15.65
N GLU A 257 -11.60 -34.91 -16.83
CA GLU A 257 -12.20 -35.67 -17.95
C GLU A 257 -12.57 -37.11 -17.56
N GLU A 258 -11.75 -37.79 -16.76
CA GLU A 258 -12.03 -39.15 -16.28
C GLU A 258 -13.32 -39.24 -15.44
N ASP A 259 -13.67 -38.15 -14.74
CA ASP A 259 -14.86 -38.02 -13.89
C ASP A 259 -16.05 -37.37 -14.65
N GLY A 260 -15.91 -37.18 -15.97
CA GLY A 260 -16.94 -36.57 -16.83
C GLY A 260 -16.93 -35.04 -16.87
N GLY A 261 -15.82 -34.40 -16.48
CA GLY A 261 -15.61 -32.95 -16.63
C GLY A 261 -14.86 -32.57 -17.91
N ASP A 262 -14.52 -31.30 -18.03
CA ASP A 262 -13.85 -30.73 -19.21
C ASP A 262 -12.34 -30.46 -18.98
N THR A 263 -11.82 -30.75 -17.78
CA THR A 263 -10.43 -30.43 -17.43
C THR A 263 -9.51 -31.63 -17.68
N GLN A 264 -8.52 -31.44 -18.55
CA GLN A 264 -7.46 -32.42 -18.81
C GLN A 264 -6.45 -32.46 -17.67
N ALA A 265 -6.08 -33.67 -17.23
CA ALA A 265 -5.03 -33.89 -16.24
C ALA A 265 -3.94 -34.80 -16.82
N ILE A 266 -2.72 -34.26 -16.92
CA ILE A 266 -1.60 -34.92 -17.60
C ILE A 266 -0.45 -35.06 -16.62
N ALA A 267 0.06 -36.29 -16.49
CA ALA A 267 1.17 -36.61 -15.60
C ALA A 267 2.50 -36.36 -16.30
N ILE A 268 3.34 -35.48 -15.76
CA ILE A 268 4.57 -35.01 -16.40
C ILE A 268 5.81 -35.16 -15.52
N ASN A 269 6.93 -35.43 -16.18
CA ASN A 269 8.27 -35.26 -15.64
C ASN A 269 9.03 -34.22 -16.47
N ALA A 270 9.07 -32.98 -15.96
CA ALA A 270 9.75 -31.88 -16.65
C ALA A 270 11.27 -32.11 -16.82
N LEU A 271 11.93 -32.84 -15.92
CA LEU A 271 13.38 -33.08 -15.98
C LEU A 271 13.75 -34.15 -17.03
N LYS A 272 12.97 -35.23 -17.10
CA LYS A 272 13.19 -36.33 -18.06
C LYS A 272 12.47 -36.13 -19.39
N GLY A 273 11.62 -35.10 -19.49
CA GLY A 273 10.79 -34.82 -20.66
C GLY A 273 9.60 -35.76 -20.85
N GLN A 274 9.26 -36.59 -19.87
CA GLN A 274 8.14 -37.54 -19.99
C GLN A 274 6.80 -36.79 -19.84
N GLY A 275 5.82 -37.12 -20.69
CA GLY A 275 4.48 -36.49 -20.68
C GLY A 275 4.43 -35.07 -21.23
N LEU A 276 5.56 -34.48 -21.64
CA LEU A 276 5.58 -33.13 -22.21
C LEU A 276 4.91 -33.06 -23.58
N ASP A 277 5.05 -34.09 -24.40
CA ASP A 277 4.44 -34.11 -25.74
C ASP A 277 2.92 -34.23 -25.65
N GLU A 278 2.41 -35.05 -24.74
CA GLU A 278 0.99 -35.13 -24.40
C GLU A 278 0.46 -33.77 -23.90
N LEU A 279 1.18 -33.09 -23.00
CA LEU A 279 0.82 -31.75 -22.53
C LEU A 279 0.78 -30.72 -23.67
N LYS A 280 1.74 -30.76 -24.60
CA LYS A 280 1.75 -29.87 -25.77
C LYS A 280 0.55 -30.12 -26.68
N GLU A 281 0.26 -31.39 -26.97
CA GLU A 281 -0.88 -31.79 -27.81
C GLU A 281 -2.21 -31.34 -27.19
N SER A 282 -2.37 -31.51 -25.88
CA SER A 282 -3.53 -31.01 -25.13
C SER A 282 -3.71 -29.50 -25.19
N ILE A 283 -2.63 -28.73 -25.04
CA ILE A 283 -2.67 -27.27 -25.17
C ILE A 283 -3.09 -26.85 -26.59
N ILE A 284 -2.54 -27.50 -27.62
CA ILE A 284 -2.88 -27.24 -29.02
C ILE A 284 -4.35 -27.59 -29.29
N ALA A 285 -4.80 -28.77 -28.86
CA ALA A 285 -6.18 -29.22 -29.04
C ALA A 285 -7.18 -28.24 -28.40
N LEU A 286 -6.92 -27.79 -27.18
CA LEU A 286 -7.76 -26.79 -26.51
C LEU A 286 -7.72 -25.44 -27.24
N ALA A 287 -6.56 -25.00 -27.70
CA ALA A 287 -6.43 -23.76 -28.47
C ALA A 287 -7.18 -23.80 -29.81
N GLU A 288 -7.20 -24.95 -30.49
CA GLU A 288 -7.99 -25.17 -31.70
C GLU A 288 -9.49 -25.15 -31.42
N MET A 289 -9.93 -25.80 -30.33
CA MET A 289 -11.32 -25.82 -29.89
C MET A 289 -11.85 -24.40 -29.60
N LEU A 290 -11.03 -23.54 -28.97
CA LEU A 290 -11.39 -22.14 -28.68
C LEU A 290 -11.50 -21.25 -29.93
N GLN A 291 -11.01 -21.71 -31.10
CA GLN A 291 -11.04 -20.97 -32.37
C GLN A 291 -10.56 -19.51 -32.25
N LEU A 292 -9.44 -19.30 -31.56
CA LEU A 292 -8.93 -17.98 -31.22
C LEU A 292 -8.70 -17.11 -32.47
N LYS A 293 -9.39 -15.97 -32.51
CA LYS A 293 -9.43 -15.05 -33.64
C LYS A 293 -9.19 -13.63 -33.17
N ALA A 294 -8.43 -12.86 -33.94
CA ALA A 294 -8.24 -11.44 -33.69
C ALA A 294 -8.22 -10.63 -35.00
N PRO A 295 -8.71 -9.39 -34.97
CA PRO A 295 -8.54 -8.47 -36.09
C PRO A 295 -7.06 -8.11 -36.23
N ILE A 296 -6.51 -8.28 -37.44
CA ILE A 296 -5.14 -7.84 -37.75
C ILE A 296 -5.13 -6.38 -38.19
N ASP A 297 -6.20 -5.98 -38.89
CA ASP A 297 -6.41 -4.62 -39.33
C ASP A 297 -7.14 -3.83 -38.25
N GLY A 298 -6.96 -2.51 -38.25
CA GLY A 298 -7.57 -1.62 -37.26
C GLY A 298 -6.57 -1.10 -36.24
N ARG A 299 -7.10 -0.47 -35.19
CA ARG A 299 -6.31 0.13 -34.12
C ARG A 299 -5.75 -0.94 -33.19
N VAL A 300 -4.52 -0.72 -32.73
CA VAL A 300 -3.87 -1.63 -31.78
C VAL A 300 -4.55 -1.55 -30.42
N GLU A 301 -4.86 -2.71 -29.88
CA GLU A 301 -5.26 -2.92 -28.50
C GLU A 301 -4.34 -3.99 -27.89
N GLY A 302 -3.97 -3.79 -26.63
CA GLY A 302 -3.13 -4.74 -25.90
C GLY A 302 -3.16 -4.50 -24.41
N THR A 303 -2.32 -5.22 -23.69
CA THR A 303 -2.18 -5.09 -22.25
C THR A 303 -0.71 -5.02 -21.87
N VAL A 304 -0.36 -4.14 -20.95
CA VAL A 304 0.99 -4.07 -20.39
C VAL A 304 1.19 -5.25 -19.46
N ILE A 305 2.16 -6.12 -19.77
CA ILE A 305 2.57 -7.21 -18.89
C ILE A 305 3.44 -6.64 -17.77
N GLU A 306 4.47 -5.89 -18.15
CA GLU A 306 5.46 -5.37 -17.21
C GLU A 306 6.15 -4.11 -17.76
N SER A 307 6.63 -3.25 -16.86
CA SER A 307 7.31 -1.99 -17.18
C SER A 307 8.61 -1.88 -16.41
N CYS A 308 9.68 -1.44 -17.09
CA CYS A 308 11.01 -1.32 -16.50
C CYS A 308 11.80 -0.12 -17.06
N VAL A 309 12.89 0.24 -16.39
CA VAL A 309 13.84 1.26 -16.85
C VAL A 309 15.17 0.60 -17.13
N HIS A 310 15.52 0.50 -18.41
CA HIS A 310 16.79 -0.09 -18.83
C HIS A 310 17.87 0.99 -19.00
N PRO A 311 19.11 0.78 -18.50
CA PRO A 311 20.16 1.80 -18.48
C PRO A 311 20.44 2.46 -19.84
N HIS A 312 20.54 1.67 -20.91
CA HIS A 312 20.87 2.19 -22.25
C HIS A 312 19.68 2.50 -23.14
N ARG A 313 18.51 1.92 -22.83
CA ARG A 313 17.32 1.97 -23.71
C ARG A 313 16.24 2.91 -23.16
N GLY A 314 16.42 3.38 -21.92
CA GLY A 314 15.44 4.17 -21.20
C GLY A 314 14.25 3.31 -20.79
N ARG A 315 13.07 3.90 -20.87
CA ARG A 315 11.81 3.29 -20.42
C ARG A 315 11.31 2.26 -21.41
N LEU A 316 11.04 1.08 -20.89
CA LEU A 316 10.53 -0.07 -21.62
C LEU A 316 9.23 -0.53 -20.97
N ALA A 317 8.30 -0.97 -21.81
CA ALA A 317 7.15 -1.74 -21.34
C ALA A 317 6.95 -2.94 -22.27
N THR A 318 6.77 -4.12 -21.68
CA THR A 318 6.39 -5.34 -22.38
C THR A 318 4.89 -5.31 -22.57
N VAL A 319 4.44 -5.21 -23.83
CA VAL A 319 3.03 -5.14 -24.20
C VAL A 319 2.65 -6.43 -24.92
N LEU A 320 1.58 -7.08 -24.47
CA LEU A 320 0.93 -8.14 -25.22
C LEU A 320 -0.10 -7.53 -26.17
N VAL A 321 0.13 -7.66 -27.47
CA VAL A 321 -0.82 -7.18 -28.48
C VAL A 321 -2.01 -8.14 -28.54
N GLN A 322 -3.24 -7.67 -28.33
CA GLN A 322 -4.44 -8.50 -28.37
C GLN A 322 -5.22 -8.33 -29.69
N SER A 323 -5.20 -7.12 -30.25
CA SER A 323 -5.89 -6.78 -31.49
C SER A 323 -5.11 -5.73 -32.27
N GLY A 324 -5.26 -5.75 -33.59
CA GLY A 324 -4.55 -4.86 -34.51
C GLY A 324 -3.07 -5.23 -34.67
N THR A 325 -2.37 -4.47 -35.51
CA THR A 325 -0.95 -4.68 -35.74
C THR A 325 -0.16 -3.48 -35.27
N LEU A 326 0.72 -3.68 -34.28
CA LEU A 326 1.62 -2.64 -33.80
C LEU A 326 2.82 -2.46 -34.72
N ARG A 327 3.09 -1.20 -35.09
CA ARG A 327 4.19 -0.82 -35.98
C ARG A 327 5.07 0.23 -35.34
N LYS A 328 6.33 0.28 -35.78
CA LYS A 328 7.23 1.38 -35.44
C LYS A 328 6.65 2.71 -35.92
N GLY A 329 6.64 3.70 -35.05
CA GLY A 329 6.09 5.04 -35.30
C GLY A 329 4.66 5.25 -34.79
N ASP A 330 3.96 4.18 -34.43
CA ASP A 330 2.61 4.28 -33.86
C ASP A 330 2.63 5.03 -32.53
N VAL A 331 1.50 5.69 -32.23
CA VAL A 331 1.30 6.38 -30.97
C VAL A 331 0.32 5.58 -30.14
N ILE A 332 0.75 5.19 -28.94
CA ILE A 332 -0.03 4.39 -28.01
C ILE A 332 -0.18 5.13 -26.68
N ILE A 333 -1.31 4.88 -26.02
CA ILE A 333 -1.58 5.29 -24.65
C ILE A 333 -1.80 4.04 -23.80
N ALA A 334 -1.50 4.10 -22.52
CA ALA A 334 -1.72 3.02 -21.58
C ALA A 334 -2.22 3.55 -20.24
N GLY A 335 -3.18 2.85 -19.66
CA GLY A 335 -3.78 3.15 -18.36
C GLY A 335 -5.04 3.99 -18.46
N GLU A 336 -5.85 3.92 -17.40
CA GLU A 336 -7.13 4.62 -17.31
C GLU A 336 -7.03 5.87 -16.43
N THR A 337 -6.39 5.74 -15.26
CA THR A 337 -6.23 6.84 -14.29
C THR A 337 -4.88 7.54 -14.43
N ASN A 338 -3.79 6.79 -14.52
CA ASN A 338 -2.44 7.33 -14.70
C ASN A 338 -1.95 7.07 -16.13
N ILE A 339 -2.40 7.89 -17.07
CA ILE A 339 -2.15 7.66 -18.49
C ILE A 339 -0.66 7.86 -18.80
N ALA A 340 0.00 6.83 -19.32
CA ALA A 340 1.28 6.93 -19.97
C ALA A 340 1.07 6.95 -21.48
N PHE A 341 1.83 7.75 -22.22
CA PHE A 341 1.80 7.72 -23.67
C PHE A 341 3.19 7.54 -24.25
N ALA A 342 3.24 6.82 -25.37
CA ALA A 342 4.47 6.52 -26.08
C ALA A 342 4.30 6.76 -27.58
N LYS A 343 5.37 7.26 -28.19
CA LYS A 343 5.57 7.15 -29.64
C LYS A 343 6.56 6.04 -29.86
N VAL A 344 6.12 4.92 -30.43
CA VAL A 344 6.91 3.71 -30.61
C VAL A 344 8.17 4.03 -31.43
N ARG A 345 9.32 4.08 -30.78
CA ARG A 345 10.61 4.34 -31.45
C ARG A 345 11.21 3.07 -32.00
N SER A 346 11.16 2.01 -31.22
CA SER A 346 11.67 0.69 -31.57
C SER A 346 10.96 -0.34 -30.71
N MET A 347 10.87 -1.54 -31.26
CA MET A 347 10.23 -2.68 -30.64
C MET A 347 11.22 -3.83 -30.63
N PHE A 348 11.23 -4.60 -29.55
CA PHE A 348 12.13 -5.74 -29.39
C PHE A 348 11.33 -6.97 -29.00
N ASP A 349 11.70 -8.10 -29.58
CA ASP A 349 11.21 -9.40 -29.14
C ASP A 349 11.96 -9.84 -27.86
N GLU A 350 11.55 -10.95 -27.26
CA GLU A 350 12.14 -11.56 -26.05
C GLU A 350 13.66 -11.75 -26.16
N ARG A 351 14.18 -11.98 -27.39
CA ARG A 351 15.60 -12.24 -27.67
C ARG A 351 16.40 -10.95 -27.85
N GLY A 352 15.75 -9.79 -27.72
CA GLY A 352 16.34 -8.48 -27.97
C GLY A 352 16.51 -8.14 -29.45
N THR A 353 15.94 -8.93 -30.36
CA THR A 353 15.92 -8.66 -31.80
C THR A 353 14.91 -7.57 -32.12
N VAL A 354 15.30 -6.62 -32.97
CA VAL A 354 14.42 -5.51 -33.38
C VAL A 354 13.33 -6.03 -34.31
N VAL A 355 12.07 -5.68 -34.02
CA VAL A 355 10.91 -6.02 -34.83
C VAL A 355 10.24 -4.74 -35.34
N GLU A 356 9.79 -4.73 -36.59
CA GLU A 356 9.13 -3.55 -37.19
C GLU A 356 7.60 -3.60 -37.08
N LYS A 357 7.05 -4.82 -37.04
CA LYS A 357 5.63 -5.12 -37.06
C LYS A 357 5.34 -6.29 -36.14
N VAL A 358 4.34 -6.17 -35.28
CA VAL A 358 3.91 -7.21 -34.32
C VAL A 358 2.44 -7.52 -34.52
N SER A 359 2.13 -8.81 -34.65
CA SER A 359 0.76 -9.33 -34.79
C SER A 359 0.09 -9.57 -33.44
N PRO A 360 -1.26 -9.68 -33.41
CA PRO A 360 -1.98 -10.11 -32.22
C PRO A 360 -1.46 -11.44 -31.64
N GLY A 361 -1.48 -11.54 -30.32
CA GLY A 361 -1.03 -12.68 -29.53
C GLY A 361 0.47 -12.73 -29.28
N THR A 362 1.27 -11.77 -29.77
CA THR A 362 2.72 -11.74 -29.58
C THR A 362 3.14 -10.65 -28.56
N PRO A 363 3.98 -10.97 -27.56
CA PRO A 363 4.51 -10.00 -26.63
C PRO A 363 5.65 -9.19 -27.27
N VAL A 364 5.74 -7.90 -26.95
CA VAL A 364 6.79 -7.02 -27.50
C VAL A 364 7.23 -5.98 -26.48
N GLN A 365 8.54 -5.75 -26.39
CA GLN A 365 9.09 -4.66 -25.60
C GLN A 365 9.09 -3.36 -26.41
N VAL A 366 8.34 -2.37 -25.93
CA VAL A 366 8.15 -1.08 -26.59
C VAL A 366 9.01 0.00 -25.94
N ILE A 367 9.84 0.68 -26.75
CA ILE A 367 10.53 1.92 -26.37
C ILE A 367 9.75 3.13 -26.88
N GLY A 368 9.76 4.21 -26.09
CA GLY A 368 9.28 5.52 -26.52
C GLY A 368 8.31 6.19 -25.56
N TRP A 369 8.13 5.60 -24.38
CA TRP A 369 7.41 6.18 -23.25
C TRP A 369 8.03 7.52 -22.86
N LYS A 370 7.17 8.53 -22.64
CA LYS A 370 7.63 9.88 -22.30
C LYS A 370 8.18 9.95 -20.87
N ILE A 371 8.92 11.03 -20.62
CA ILE A 371 9.97 11.14 -19.58
C ILE A 371 9.44 11.17 -18.15
N ASP A 372 8.13 11.26 -17.90
CA ASP A 372 7.61 11.35 -16.51
C ASP A 372 6.66 10.23 -16.09
N THR A 373 6.15 9.41 -17.02
CA THR A 373 5.25 8.28 -16.69
C THR A 373 5.69 6.95 -17.32
N LEU A 374 5.71 5.90 -16.50
CA LEU A 374 5.72 4.50 -16.92
C LEU A 374 4.29 3.97 -16.78
N PRO A 375 3.81 3.12 -17.70
CA PRO A 375 2.51 2.50 -17.53
C PRO A 375 2.52 1.49 -16.39
N ALA A 376 1.38 1.32 -15.72
CA ALA A 376 1.22 0.31 -14.70
C ALA A 376 1.16 -1.10 -15.33
N ALA A 377 1.61 -2.10 -14.59
CA ALA A 377 1.43 -3.48 -15.02
C ALA A 377 -0.08 -3.81 -15.01
N GLY A 378 -0.58 -4.41 -16.09
CA GLY A 378 -2.00 -4.69 -16.30
C GLY A 378 -2.79 -3.60 -17.00
N ASP A 379 -2.19 -2.43 -17.27
CA ASP A 379 -2.86 -1.35 -17.99
C ASP A 379 -3.23 -1.75 -19.43
N LYS A 380 -4.43 -1.38 -19.86
CA LYS A 380 -4.85 -1.51 -21.26
C LYS A 380 -4.10 -0.51 -22.12
N VAL A 381 -3.59 -0.99 -23.25
CA VAL A 381 -2.87 -0.21 -24.27
C VAL A 381 -3.79 0.02 -25.45
N LEU A 382 -3.91 1.28 -25.89
CA LEU A 382 -4.74 1.67 -27.02
C LEU A 382 -3.95 2.54 -28.00
N GLN A 383 -4.11 2.30 -29.29
CA GLN A 383 -3.54 3.16 -30.33
C GLN A 383 -4.36 4.42 -30.55
N VAL A 384 -3.67 5.55 -30.61
CA VAL A 384 -4.25 6.86 -30.93
C VAL A 384 -3.69 7.39 -32.25
N PRO A 385 -4.47 8.17 -33.01
CA PRO A 385 -4.09 8.56 -34.36
C PRO A 385 -2.94 9.58 -34.42
N THR A 386 -2.81 10.46 -33.41
CA THR A 386 -1.78 11.51 -33.41
C THR A 386 -1.20 11.75 -32.02
N GLU A 387 0.06 12.19 -31.95
CA GLU A 387 0.69 12.59 -30.69
C GLU A 387 -0.02 13.78 -30.02
N LYS A 388 -0.66 14.66 -30.80
CA LYS A 388 -1.46 15.75 -30.25
C LYS A 388 -2.66 15.21 -29.46
N HIS A 389 -3.38 14.25 -30.03
CA HIS A 389 -4.51 13.61 -29.36
C HIS A 389 -4.07 12.88 -28.07
N ALA A 390 -2.92 12.20 -28.10
CA ALA A 390 -2.35 11.57 -26.92
C ALA A 390 -2.06 12.58 -25.80
N LYS A 391 -1.51 13.75 -26.14
CA LYS A 391 -1.22 14.83 -25.19
C LYS A 391 -2.49 15.47 -24.63
N ASP A 392 -3.52 15.61 -25.44
CA ASP A 392 -4.80 16.16 -25.00
C ASP A 392 -5.47 15.21 -24.00
N ILE A 393 -5.48 13.89 -24.28
CA ILE A 393 -5.96 12.86 -23.36
C ILE A 393 -5.15 12.87 -22.06
N PHE A 394 -3.82 12.92 -22.15
CA PHE A 394 -2.93 12.97 -20.98
C PHE A 394 -3.26 14.17 -20.08
N ARG A 395 -3.42 15.37 -20.64
CA ARG A 395 -3.76 16.58 -19.88
C ARG A 395 -5.10 16.48 -19.18
N VAL A 396 -6.10 15.91 -19.83
CA VAL A 396 -7.43 15.72 -19.25
C VAL A 396 -7.34 14.74 -18.06
N ALA A 397 -6.65 13.61 -18.23
CA ALA A 397 -6.45 12.65 -17.15
C ALA A 397 -5.61 13.21 -15.99
N GLU A 398 -4.59 13.99 -16.28
CA GLU A 398 -3.78 14.66 -15.25
C GLU A 398 -4.63 15.65 -14.43
N ASN A 399 -5.53 16.40 -15.09
CA ASN A 399 -6.42 17.33 -14.39
C ASN A 399 -7.43 16.58 -13.49
N ILE A 400 -8.01 15.48 -13.98
CA ILE A 400 -8.97 14.66 -13.22
C ILE A 400 -8.30 14.00 -12.02
N THR A 401 -7.10 13.42 -12.19
CA THR A 401 -6.36 12.84 -11.07
C THR A 401 -5.97 13.88 -10.03
N LYS A 402 -5.56 15.09 -10.45
CA LYS A 402 -5.31 16.21 -9.54
C LYS A 402 -6.58 16.65 -8.82
N ALA A 403 -7.70 16.77 -9.52
CA ALA A 403 -9.00 17.13 -8.96
C ALA A 403 -9.43 16.12 -7.88
N ARG A 404 -9.39 14.81 -8.18
CA ARG A 404 -9.69 13.73 -7.25
C ARG A 404 -8.81 13.78 -5.99
N LYS A 405 -7.48 13.94 -6.15
CA LYS A 405 -6.56 14.08 -5.00
C LYS A 405 -6.91 15.27 -4.13
N THR A 406 -7.17 16.44 -4.72
CA THR A 406 -7.60 17.62 -3.94
C THR A 406 -8.95 17.43 -3.26
N GLU A 407 -9.87 16.66 -3.84
CA GLU A 407 -11.14 16.34 -3.21
C GLU A 407 -10.97 15.39 -2.02
N GLU A 408 -10.15 14.35 -2.15
CA GLU A 408 -9.80 13.45 -1.07
C GLU A 408 -9.12 14.19 0.09
N GLU A 409 -8.16 15.07 -0.20
CA GLU A 409 -7.51 15.94 0.79
C GLU A 409 -8.52 16.88 1.47
N TYR A 410 -9.42 17.48 0.69
CA TYR A 410 -10.47 18.34 1.22
C TYR A 410 -11.44 17.57 2.13
N ASN A 411 -11.81 16.34 1.77
CA ASN A 411 -12.66 15.48 2.58
C ASN A 411 -11.97 15.09 3.90
N LYS A 412 -10.69 14.73 3.85
CA LYS A 412 -9.88 14.48 5.08
C LYS A 412 -9.84 15.72 5.97
N TYR A 413 -9.62 16.90 5.39
CA TYR A 413 -9.65 18.17 6.11
C TYR A 413 -11.02 18.43 6.76
N LEU A 414 -12.12 18.19 6.05
CA LEU A 414 -13.47 18.37 6.58
C LEU A 414 -13.75 17.46 7.78
N ILE A 415 -13.37 16.18 7.68
CA ILE A 415 -13.52 15.21 8.78
C ILE A 415 -12.71 15.67 9.99
N HIS A 416 -11.43 16.00 9.79
CA HIS A 416 -10.55 16.49 10.87
C HIS A 416 -11.11 17.75 11.54
N SER A 417 -11.54 18.73 10.74
CA SER A 417 -12.12 19.97 11.24
C SER A 417 -13.43 19.75 12.01
N GLN A 418 -14.26 18.77 11.62
CA GLN A 418 -15.47 18.40 12.35
C GLN A 418 -15.13 17.79 13.72
N VAL A 419 -14.16 16.87 13.78
CA VAL A 419 -13.69 16.25 15.03
C VAL A 419 -13.14 17.30 15.98
N GLU A 420 -12.25 18.18 15.52
CA GLU A 420 -11.71 19.28 16.33
C GLU A 420 -12.81 20.19 16.86
N ARG A 421 -13.79 20.53 16.01
CA ARG A 421 -14.92 21.39 16.39
C ARG A 421 -15.83 20.72 17.41
N GLN A 422 -16.01 19.41 17.33
CA GLN A 422 -16.78 18.63 18.29
C GLN A 422 -16.06 18.56 19.64
N ALA A 423 -14.78 18.19 19.65
CA ALA A 423 -13.96 18.17 20.86
C ALA A 423 -13.94 19.55 21.56
N TYR A 424 -13.82 20.62 20.78
CA TYR A 424 -13.89 21.99 21.31
C TYR A 424 -15.27 22.33 21.92
N LYS A 425 -16.37 21.86 21.32
CA LYS A 425 -17.72 22.05 21.88
C LYS A 425 -17.89 21.29 23.19
N GLU A 426 -17.47 20.03 23.24
CA GLU A 426 -17.53 19.19 24.44
C GLU A 426 -16.68 19.80 25.57
N GLU A 427 -15.48 20.28 25.27
CA GLU A 427 -14.62 20.98 26.23
C GLU A 427 -15.30 22.27 26.78
N LEU A 428 -15.98 23.03 25.91
CA LEU A 428 -16.74 24.21 26.32
C LEU A 428 -17.94 23.84 27.21
N GLU A 429 -18.66 22.77 26.90
CA GLU A 429 -19.79 22.29 27.69
C GLU A 429 -19.34 21.78 29.06
N ALA A 430 -18.25 21.01 29.12
CA ALA A 430 -17.64 20.58 30.38
C ALA A 430 -17.20 21.78 31.24
N LYS A 431 -16.56 22.80 30.63
CA LYS A 431 -16.19 24.05 31.32
C LYS A 431 -17.41 24.81 31.87
N ARG A 432 -18.50 24.86 31.10
CA ARG A 432 -19.76 25.49 31.52
C ARG A 432 -20.42 24.72 32.66
N ALA A 433 -20.45 23.38 32.59
CA ALA A 433 -20.97 22.51 33.64
C ALA A 433 -20.18 22.67 34.95
N ALA A 434 -18.86 22.86 34.87
CA ALA A 434 -18.00 23.16 36.02
C ALA A 434 -18.17 24.58 36.61
N GLY A 435 -19.11 25.39 36.10
CA GLY A 435 -19.41 26.73 36.62
C GLY A 435 -18.40 27.82 36.23
N ILE A 436 -17.46 27.53 35.33
CA ILE A 436 -16.39 28.45 34.92
C ILE A 436 -16.94 29.41 33.85
N ARG A 437 -17.43 30.58 34.27
CA ARG A 437 -18.04 31.61 33.38
C ARG A 437 -17.05 32.60 32.75
N TYR A 438 -15.83 32.71 33.27
CA TYR A 438 -14.83 33.66 32.77
C TYR A 438 -13.66 32.95 32.10
N LYS A 439 -13.18 33.52 30.98
CA LYS A 439 -11.88 33.18 30.38
C LYS A 439 -10.82 33.31 31.48
N ARG A 440 -10.23 32.19 31.94
CA ARG A 440 -8.94 32.27 32.62
C ARG A 440 -8.01 33.07 31.69
N LYS A 441 -7.33 34.11 32.20
CA LYS A 441 -6.12 34.60 31.54
C LYS A 441 -5.27 33.37 31.28
N SER A 442 -4.77 33.20 30.05
CA SER A 442 -3.86 32.12 29.71
C SER A 442 -2.68 32.20 30.67
N MET A 443 -2.69 31.35 31.69
CA MET A 443 -1.63 31.24 32.69
C MET A 443 -0.66 30.21 32.11
N GLY A 444 0.26 30.70 31.28
CA GLY A 444 1.32 29.89 30.70
C GLY A 444 1.80 30.44 29.37
N ASN A 445 3.09 30.25 29.11
CA ASN A 445 3.63 30.40 27.75
C ASN A 445 2.86 29.43 26.84
N ARG A 446 2.46 29.91 25.66
CA ARG A 446 1.90 29.07 24.60
C ARG A 446 2.91 27.96 24.33
N GLN A 447 2.63 26.73 24.74
CA GLN A 447 3.47 25.58 24.39
C GLN A 447 3.60 25.57 22.87
N LYS A 448 4.84 25.49 22.37
CA LYS A 448 5.07 25.30 20.94
C LYS A 448 4.44 23.96 20.59
N GLN A 449 3.43 23.96 19.72
CA GLN A 449 2.82 22.74 19.20
C GLN A 449 3.77 21.90 18.31
N PHE A 450 4.99 22.38 18.07
CA PHE A 450 5.98 21.79 17.18
C PHE A 450 7.32 21.54 17.90
N GLU A 451 7.31 21.14 19.17
CA GLU A 451 8.47 20.42 19.68
C GLU A 451 8.38 19.02 19.08
N VAL A 452 9.19 18.77 18.04
CA VAL A 452 9.37 17.44 17.49
C VAL A 452 9.99 16.62 18.62
N ASP A 453 9.21 15.72 19.21
CA ASP A 453 9.73 14.80 20.20
C ASP A 453 10.80 13.94 19.52
N GLU A 454 12.07 14.18 19.81
CA GLU A 454 13.19 13.39 19.27
C GLU A 454 13.02 11.88 19.55
N ALA A 455 12.29 11.56 20.62
CA ALA A 455 11.91 10.20 20.97
C ALA A 455 10.84 9.60 20.04
N GLU A 456 9.94 10.39 19.47
CA GLU A 456 9.00 9.95 18.44
C GLU A 456 9.68 9.87 17.07
N GLU A 457 10.58 10.80 16.76
CA GLU A 457 11.32 10.80 15.49
C GLU A 457 12.24 9.57 15.36
N ASN A 458 12.82 9.10 16.47
CA ASN A 458 13.60 7.84 16.51
C ASN A 458 12.77 6.58 16.28
N LYS A 459 11.45 6.65 16.47
CA LYS A 459 10.53 5.53 16.21
C LYS A 459 10.06 5.49 14.76
N ASN A 460 10.36 6.51 13.96
CA ASN A 460 10.02 6.53 12.56
C ASN A 460 11.15 5.90 11.74
N LEU A 461 10.79 4.92 10.93
CA LEU A 461 11.63 4.28 9.93
C LEU A 461 11.20 4.79 8.55
N HIS A 462 12.13 5.45 7.88
CA HIS A 462 11.89 6.03 6.57
C HIS A 462 12.52 5.17 5.48
N LEU A 463 11.75 4.88 4.42
CA LEU A 463 12.18 3.98 3.35
C LEU A 463 12.03 4.65 1.99
N ILE A 464 13.05 4.48 1.16
CA ILE A 464 12.98 4.70 -0.28
C ILE A 464 13.16 3.35 -0.97
N ILE A 465 12.26 3.01 -1.87
CA ILE A 465 12.24 1.69 -2.53
C ILE A 465 12.48 1.87 -4.01
N LYS A 466 13.50 1.19 -4.52
CA LYS A 466 13.83 1.13 -5.94
C LYS A 466 13.77 -0.33 -6.38
N ALA A 467 12.94 -0.61 -7.37
CA ALA A 467 12.83 -1.95 -7.96
C ALA A 467 13.17 -1.90 -9.44
N ASP A 468 13.49 -3.04 -10.03
CA ASP A 468 13.84 -3.19 -11.44
C ASP A 468 12.62 -3.12 -12.37
N VAL A 469 11.50 -3.66 -11.91
CA VAL A 469 10.23 -3.68 -12.63
C VAL A 469 9.08 -3.17 -11.75
N ASN A 470 8.02 -2.70 -12.42
CA ASN A 470 6.85 -2.14 -11.73
C ASN A 470 6.06 -3.19 -10.93
N GLY A 471 5.94 -4.42 -11.44
CA GLY A 471 5.21 -5.48 -10.77
C GLY A 471 5.79 -5.79 -9.38
N THR A 472 7.11 -5.87 -9.26
CA THR A 472 7.76 -6.13 -7.97
C THR A 472 7.68 -4.94 -7.03
N LEU A 473 7.71 -3.71 -7.56
CA LEU A 473 7.51 -2.51 -6.74
C LEU A 473 6.13 -2.51 -6.09
N GLU A 474 5.08 -2.82 -6.85
CA GLU A 474 3.70 -2.93 -6.35
C GLU A 474 3.60 -3.97 -5.23
N VAL A 475 4.25 -5.11 -5.40
CA VAL A 475 4.28 -6.19 -4.39
C VAL A 475 4.95 -5.73 -3.11
N LEU A 476 6.11 -5.06 -3.21
CA LEU A 476 6.80 -4.50 -2.05
C LEU A 476 5.95 -3.45 -1.32
N LEU A 477 5.22 -2.61 -2.05
CA LEU A 477 4.30 -1.64 -1.48
C LEU A 477 3.11 -2.31 -0.77
N ASN A 478 2.49 -3.32 -1.40
CA ASN A 478 1.38 -4.07 -0.80
C ASN A 478 1.80 -4.79 0.50
N ILE A 479 3.03 -5.32 0.54
CA ILE A 479 3.59 -5.92 1.77
C ILE A 479 3.74 -4.85 2.86
N LEU A 480 4.24 -3.67 2.51
CA LEU A 480 4.42 -2.59 3.49
C LEU A 480 3.10 -1.98 3.95
N ASP A 481 2.08 -1.94 3.09
CA ASP A 481 0.72 -1.55 3.47
C ASP A 481 0.08 -2.55 4.45
N SER A 482 0.57 -3.80 4.48
CA SER A 482 0.18 -4.81 5.46
C SER A 482 0.74 -4.54 6.87
N TYR A 483 1.66 -3.59 7.03
CA TYR A 483 2.24 -3.21 8.32
C TYR A 483 1.30 -2.26 9.08
N PRO A 484 0.78 -2.64 10.27
CA PRO A 484 -0.19 -1.83 10.99
C PRO A 484 0.47 -0.68 11.77
N ASN A 485 0.83 0.38 11.04
CA ASN A 485 1.49 1.58 11.56
C ASN A 485 0.80 2.22 12.79
N ASP A 486 -0.53 2.13 12.90
CA ASP A 486 -1.29 2.79 13.97
C ASP A 486 -1.23 2.04 15.31
N SER A 487 -0.98 0.72 15.29
CA SER A 487 -0.93 -0.11 16.50
C SER A 487 0.49 -0.46 16.95
N GLN A 488 1.49 -0.08 16.17
CA GLN A 488 2.89 -0.37 16.42
C GLN A 488 3.65 0.84 16.97
N GLU A 489 4.64 0.55 17.81
CA GLU A 489 5.47 1.58 18.41
C GLU A 489 6.46 2.19 17.42
N VAL A 490 6.88 1.43 16.41
CA VAL A 490 7.73 1.89 15.29
C VAL A 490 6.84 2.13 14.09
N LYS A 491 6.97 3.28 13.43
CA LYS A 491 6.20 3.64 12.24
C LYS A 491 7.07 3.52 11.01
N VAL A 492 6.58 2.84 9.98
CA VAL A 492 7.27 2.64 8.71
C VAL A 492 6.64 3.54 7.66
N HIS A 493 7.43 4.44 7.08
CA HIS A 493 6.99 5.40 6.07
C HIS A 493 7.77 5.24 4.77
N VAL A 494 7.07 4.91 3.69
CA VAL A 494 7.62 4.95 2.34
C VAL A 494 7.59 6.39 1.84
N ILE A 495 8.76 7.02 1.73
CA ILE A 495 8.89 8.41 1.24
C ILE A 495 8.75 8.43 -0.28
N HIS A 496 9.47 7.54 -0.95
CA HIS A 496 9.54 7.49 -2.39
C HIS A 496 9.67 6.05 -2.88
N SER A 497 8.93 5.72 -3.92
CA SER A 497 8.99 4.43 -4.60
C SER A 497 9.06 4.67 -6.11
N ALA A 498 9.99 4.00 -6.78
CA ALA A 498 10.14 4.13 -8.22
C ALA A 498 10.84 2.91 -8.84
N VAL A 499 10.68 2.80 -10.16
CA VAL A 499 11.33 1.75 -10.96
C VAL A 499 12.62 2.31 -11.57
N GLY A 500 13.71 1.54 -11.47
CA GLY A 500 15.03 1.86 -12.02
C GLY A 500 16.15 1.93 -10.98
N ALA A 501 17.37 2.18 -11.47
CA ALA A 501 18.57 2.31 -10.67
C ALA A 501 18.46 3.45 -9.62
N VAL A 502 19.22 3.33 -8.54
CA VAL A 502 19.31 4.39 -7.52
C VAL A 502 20.08 5.58 -8.08
N THR A 503 19.47 6.77 -8.00
CA THR A 503 19.99 8.04 -8.51
C THR A 503 20.43 8.98 -7.39
N GLU A 504 21.18 10.03 -7.73
CA GLU A 504 21.59 11.07 -6.76
C GLU A 504 20.39 11.72 -6.06
N ASN A 505 19.33 12.01 -6.82
CA ASN A 505 18.08 12.58 -6.28
C ASN A 505 17.48 11.71 -5.16
N ASP A 506 17.62 10.39 -5.24
CA ASP A 506 17.09 9.48 -4.22
C ASP A 506 17.87 9.59 -2.92
N VAL A 507 19.20 9.77 -3.03
CA VAL A 507 20.09 9.96 -1.89
C VAL A 507 19.88 11.34 -1.27
N ASP A 508 19.69 12.37 -2.10
CA ASP A 508 19.37 13.71 -1.62
C ASP A 508 18.02 13.74 -0.90
N LEU A 509 16.99 13.10 -1.46
CA LEU A 509 15.69 12.94 -0.81
C LEU A 509 15.81 12.19 0.53
N ALA A 510 16.60 11.12 0.57
CA ALA A 510 16.85 10.39 1.80
C ALA A 510 17.58 11.24 2.85
N SER A 511 18.47 12.15 2.44
CA SER A 511 19.23 13.00 3.36
C SER A 511 18.38 14.00 4.15
N CYS A 512 17.18 14.32 3.62
CA CYS A 512 16.23 15.21 4.28
C CYS A 512 15.55 14.58 5.51
N PHE A 513 15.58 13.25 5.63
CA PHE A 513 14.89 12.52 6.70
C PHE A 513 15.90 11.72 7.54
N LYS A 514 15.72 11.72 8.86
CA LYS A 514 16.50 10.86 9.76
C LYS A 514 16.06 9.40 9.61
N ASN A 515 16.91 8.45 9.97
CA ASN A 515 16.58 7.02 9.98
C ASN A 515 16.07 6.49 8.62
N THR A 516 16.68 6.97 7.53
CA THR A 516 16.28 6.61 6.18
C THR A 516 17.17 5.52 5.59
N TYR A 517 16.54 4.52 4.97
CA TYR A 517 17.23 3.52 4.16
C TYR A 517 16.74 3.55 2.72
N ILE A 518 17.66 3.28 1.79
CA ILE A 518 17.35 3.07 0.38
C ILE A 518 17.45 1.57 0.12
N TYR A 519 16.32 0.94 -0.18
CA TYR A 519 16.24 -0.46 -0.55
C TYR A 519 16.18 -0.60 -2.07
N ALA A 520 17.24 -1.18 -2.62
CA ALA A 520 17.43 -1.44 -4.03
C ALA A 520 17.19 -2.92 -4.31
N PHE A 521 16.07 -3.24 -4.94
CA PHE A 521 15.67 -4.60 -5.30
C PHE A 521 15.98 -4.87 -6.78
N ASN A 522 16.91 -5.80 -7.02
CA ASN A 522 17.41 -6.21 -8.33
C ASN A 522 17.87 -5.04 -9.25
N VAL A 523 18.24 -3.91 -8.65
CA VAL A 523 18.76 -2.73 -9.35
C VAL A 523 20.15 -2.37 -8.87
N ASN A 524 20.91 -1.78 -9.79
CA ASN A 524 22.23 -1.26 -9.49
C ASN A 524 22.13 0.16 -8.91
N THR A 525 23.13 0.53 -8.13
CA THR A 525 23.35 1.91 -7.69
C THR A 525 24.24 2.62 -8.71
N LEU A 526 23.87 3.83 -9.11
CA LEU A 526 24.74 4.62 -9.98
C LEU A 526 26.00 5.05 -9.21
N PRO A 527 27.16 5.17 -9.88
CA PRO A 527 28.42 5.53 -9.22
C PRO A 527 28.34 6.85 -8.44
N ASP A 528 27.67 7.84 -9.03
CA ASP A 528 27.55 9.17 -8.42
C ASP A 528 26.66 9.12 -7.17
N ALA A 529 25.56 8.35 -7.21
CA ALA A 529 24.70 8.10 -6.06
C ALA A 529 25.45 7.38 -4.92
N ALA A 530 26.29 6.39 -5.24
CA ALA A 530 27.11 5.68 -4.24
C ALA A 530 28.17 6.60 -3.60
N ASN A 531 28.75 7.50 -4.40
CA ASN A 531 29.68 8.51 -3.88
C ASN A 531 28.97 9.50 -2.96
N LEU A 532 27.75 9.91 -3.30
CA LEU A 532 26.93 10.81 -2.49
C LEU A 532 26.49 10.14 -1.19
N SER A 533 26.07 8.87 -1.23
CA SER A 533 25.62 8.15 -0.04
C SER A 533 26.73 7.98 1.00
N ASN A 534 27.96 7.76 0.55
CA ASN A 534 29.13 7.70 1.44
C ASN A 534 29.43 9.05 2.11
N LYS A 535 29.12 10.18 1.45
CA LYS A 535 29.27 11.53 2.02
C LYS A 535 28.14 11.87 2.98
N SER A 536 26.90 11.52 2.64
CA SER A 536 25.70 11.81 3.44
C SER A 536 25.41 10.78 4.53
N SER A 537 26.22 9.71 4.63
CA SER A 537 26.06 8.60 5.59
C SER A 537 24.73 7.88 5.48
N ILE A 538 24.18 7.78 4.27
CA ILE A 538 22.91 7.08 3.98
C ILE A 538 23.24 5.66 3.54
N ALA A 539 22.60 4.68 4.19
CA ALA A 539 22.81 3.28 3.87
C ALA A 539 21.91 2.85 2.69
N ILE A 540 22.55 2.43 1.59
CA ILE A 540 21.91 1.78 0.46
C ILE A 540 22.06 0.27 0.61
N ARG A 541 20.95 -0.47 0.61
CA ARG A 541 20.93 -1.94 0.73
C ARG A 541 20.43 -2.57 -0.56
N ASN A 542 21.27 -3.45 -1.13
CA ASN A 542 20.97 -4.13 -2.39
C ASN A 542 20.50 -5.56 -2.11
N PHE A 543 19.34 -5.92 -2.67
CA PHE A 543 18.75 -7.25 -2.53
C PHE A 543 18.43 -7.84 -3.90
N LYS A 544 18.58 -9.16 -4.01
CA LYS A 544 18.18 -9.94 -5.21
C LYS A 544 17.03 -10.90 -4.96
N VAL A 545 16.66 -11.08 -3.69
CA VAL A 545 15.66 -12.05 -3.22
C VAL A 545 14.77 -11.33 -2.22
N ILE A 546 13.45 -11.37 -2.45
CA ILE A 546 12.48 -10.55 -1.73
C ILE A 546 12.41 -10.86 -0.22
N TYR A 547 12.52 -12.13 0.19
CA TYR A 547 12.54 -12.53 1.61
C TYR A 547 13.66 -11.87 2.40
N LYS A 548 14.86 -11.80 1.81
CA LYS A 548 16.02 -11.20 2.47
C LYS A 548 15.82 -9.71 2.74
N LEU A 549 15.09 -9.03 1.86
CA LEU A 549 14.72 -7.61 2.04
C LEU A 549 13.73 -7.47 3.20
N ILE A 550 12.73 -8.34 3.28
CA ILE A 550 11.72 -8.31 4.34
C ILE A 550 12.32 -8.70 5.70
N ASP A 551 13.20 -9.70 5.73
CA ASP A 551 13.91 -10.11 6.95
C ASP A 551 14.80 -8.98 7.48
N ASP A 552 15.48 -8.28 6.58
CA ASP A 552 16.28 -7.11 6.92
C ASP A 552 15.38 -5.97 7.43
N LEU A 553 14.22 -5.74 6.82
CA LEU A 553 13.23 -4.78 7.31
C LEU A 553 12.69 -5.15 8.71
N LYS A 554 12.32 -6.41 8.94
CA LYS A 554 11.88 -6.93 10.26
C LYS A 554 12.97 -6.73 11.31
N LYS A 555 14.23 -6.95 10.94
CA LYS A 555 15.38 -6.71 11.81
C LYS A 555 15.53 -5.22 12.15
N GLU A 556 15.44 -4.34 11.15
CA GLU A 556 15.53 -2.88 11.37
C GLU A 556 14.40 -2.33 12.25
N ILE A 557 13.19 -2.88 12.12
CA ILE A 557 12.09 -2.53 13.01
C ILE A 557 12.37 -3.09 14.42
N SER A 558 12.84 -4.33 14.53
CA SER A 558 13.15 -4.97 15.82
C SER A 558 14.26 -4.24 16.59
N ASP A 559 15.30 -3.78 15.89
CA ASP A 559 16.41 -3.04 16.49
C ASP A 559 15.99 -1.65 17.02
N ARG A 560 14.88 -1.11 16.50
CA ARG A 560 14.29 0.17 16.94
C ARG A 560 13.23 0.02 18.03
N LEU A 561 12.74 -1.20 18.27
CA LEU A 561 11.80 -1.43 19.36
C LEU A 561 12.49 -1.18 20.71
N PRO A 562 11.81 -0.54 21.67
CA PRO A 562 12.34 -0.39 23.00
C PRO A 562 12.53 -1.76 23.66
N LYS A 563 13.61 -1.90 24.42
CA LYS A 563 13.91 -3.17 25.09
C LYS A 563 12.88 -3.45 26.16
N THR A 564 12.34 -4.67 26.17
CA THR A 564 11.46 -5.14 27.26
C THR A 564 12.28 -5.65 28.42
N GLU A 565 11.83 -5.37 29.62
CA GLU A 565 12.38 -5.95 30.84
C GLU A 565 11.74 -7.31 31.08
N VAL A 566 12.54 -8.38 30.96
CA VAL A 566 12.12 -9.75 31.24
C VAL A 566 12.72 -10.17 32.58
N GLU A 567 11.90 -10.84 33.39
CA GLU A 567 12.32 -11.37 34.68
C GLU A 567 13.16 -12.64 34.48
N GLU A 568 14.45 -12.57 34.81
CA GLU A 568 15.33 -13.74 34.84
C GLU A 568 15.53 -14.17 36.30
N VAL A 569 14.95 -15.32 36.65
CA VAL A 569 15.03 -15.91 37.99
C VAL A 569 16.43 -16.48 38.20
N VAL A 570 17.09 -15.98 39.24
CA VAL A 570 18.49 -16.29 39.58
C VAL A 570 18.58 -17.37 40.67
N GLY A 571 17.59 -17.41 41.57
CA GLY A 571 17.54 -18.41 42.63
C GLY A 571 16.21 -18.46 43.35
N GLU A 572 15.98 -19.58 44.03
CA GLU A 572 14.78 -19.83 44.82
C GLU A 572 15.17 -20.24 46.24
N ALA A 573 14.46 -19.69 47.21
CA ALA A 573 14.61 -20.03 48.62
C ALA A 573 13.25 -20.34 49.23
N VAL A 574 13.21 -21.26 50.18
CA VAL A 574 11.98 -21.57 50.93
C VAL A 574 12.13 -21.07 52.36
N VAL A 575 11.08 -20.41 52.84
CA VAL A 575 10.95 -19.92 54.21
C VAL A 575 10.72 -21.12 55.13
N LEU A 576 11.62 -21.24 56.10
CA LEU A 576 11.51 -22.21 57.19
C LEU A 576 10.83 -21.56 58.40
N GLN A 577 11.25 -20.36 58.78
CA GLN A 577 10.74 -19.72 60.00
C GLN A 577 10.77 -18.19 59.90
N GLU A 578 9.79 -17.54 60.53
CA GLU A 578 9.79 -16.09 60.73
C GLU A 578 10.43 -15.72 62.07
N PHE A 579 11.32 -14.73 62.06
CA PHE A 579 11.92 -14.14 63.25
C PHE A 579 11.50 -12.69 63.41
N LEU A 580 11.12 -12.28 64.63
CA LEU A 580 10.81 -10.89 64.95
C LEU A 580 11.98 -10.28 65.73
N ILE A 581 12.79 -9.48 65.05
CA ILE A 581 13.96 -8.82 65.66
C ILE A 581 13.54 -7.44 66.16
N ASN A 582 13.93 -7.09 67.38
CA ASN A 582 13.61 -5.81 67.99
C ASN A 582 14.72 -4.80 67.65
N GLU A 583 14.40 -3.81 66.83
CA GLU A 583 15.36 -2.80 66.37
C GLU A 583 14.74 -1.41 66.53
N LYS A 584 15.40 -0.52 67.30
CA LYS A 584 14.91 0.85 67.59
C LYS A 584 13.44 0.88 68.08
N ASN A 585 13.08 0.02 69.04
CA ASN A 585 11.73 -0.13 69.61
C ASN A 585 10.62 -0.53 68.61
N LYS A 586 10.97 -1.10 67.45
CA LYS A 586 10.02 -1.70 66.49
C LYS A 586 10.37 -3.16 66.26
N LYS A 587 9.35 -4.04 66.27
CA LYS A 587 9.50 -5.44 65.87
C LYS A 587 9.52 -5.52 64.35
N VAL A 588 10.61 -6.02 63.78
CA VAL A 588 10.80 -6.16 62.34
C VAL A 588 10.82 -7.65 61.98
N PRO A 589 9.98 -8.12 61.03
CA PRO A 589 9.99 -9.50 60.58
C PRO A 589 11.22 -9.78 59.69
N VAL A 590 11.84 -10.92 59.91
CA VAL A 590 12.97 -11.47 59.15
C VAL A 590 12.63 -12.89 58.77
N ALA A 591 12.68 -13.19 57.47
CA ALA A 591 12.40 -14.52 56.95
C ALA A 591 13.68 -15.38 57.02
N GLY A 592 13.67 -16.41 57.87
CA GLY A 592 14.68 -17.47 57.88
C GLY A 592 14.41 -18.46 56.76
N CYS A 593 15.26 -18.43 55.72
CA CYS A 593 15.07 -19.14 54.47
C CYS A 593 16.26 -20.05 54.17
N ARG A 594 16.02 -21.14 53.43
CA ARG A 594 17.08 -21.97 52.85
C ARG A 594 17.04 -21.89 51.33
N CYS A 595 18.18 -21.62 50.71
CA CYS A 595 18.27 -21.57 49.25
C CYS A 595 18.20 -22.98 48.65
N ILE A 596 17.20 -23.25 47.82
CA ILE A 596 16.98 -24.56 47.18
C ILE A 596 17.74 -24.65 45.86
N SER A 597 17.66 -23.60 45.05
CA SER A 597 18.22 -23.57 43.70
C SER A 597 18.83 -22.20 43.40
N GLY A 598 19.89 -22.19 42.59
CA GLY A 598 20.58 -20.97 42.20
C GLY A 598 21.35 -20.29 43.33
N PHE A 599 21.33 -18.96 43.35
CA PHE A 599 21.93 -18.13 44.39
C PHE A 599 21.09 -16.88 44.65
N LEU A 600 21.17 -16.34 45.86
CA LEU A 600 20.49 -15.11 46.26
C LEU A 600 21.51 -13.97 46.29
N LYS A 601 21.17 -12.81 45.73
CA LYS A 601 21.98 -11.59 45.77
C LYS A 601 21.20 -10.45 46.41
N LYS A 602 21.84 -9.68 47.28
CA LYS A 602 21.20 -8.56 47.98
C LYS A 602 20.65 -7.48 47.03
N ASP A 603 21.35 -7.21 45.94
CA ASP A 603 21.03 -6.14 44.97
C ASP A 603 19.91 -6.50 43.98
N MET A 604 19.38 -7.73 44.05
CA MET A 604 18.33 -8.22 43.15
C MET A 604 16.93 -7.99 43.72
N LEU A 605 15.90 -8.20 42.88
CA LEU A 605 14.50 -8.11 43.29
C LEU A 605 13.99 -9.47 43.76
N PHE A 606 13.02 -9.44 44.68
CA PHE A 606 12.44 -10.63 45.27
C PHE A 606 10.92 -10.68 45.10
N LYS A 607 10.40 -11.90 44.93
CA LYS A 607 8.97 -12.22 44.79
C LYS A 607 8.61 -13.27 45.82
N LEU A 608 7.57 -13.01 46.61
CA LEU A 608 7.04 -13.95 47.60
C LEU A 608 5.88 -14.73 46.98
N LYS A 609 5.97 -16.06 46.99
CA LYS A 609 4.94 -17.00 46.53
C LYS A 609 4.47 -17.90 47.67
N ARG A 610 3.16 -18.16 47.70
CA ARG A 610 2.51 -19.09 48.65
C ARG A 610 1.52 -19.96 47.90
N GLY A 611 1.70 -21.27 47.94
CA GLY A 611 0.84 -22.21 47.22
C GLY A 611 0.77 -21.97 45.70
N GLY A 612 1.85 -21.44 45.11
CA GLY A 612 1.92 -21.08 43.69
C GLY A 612 1.46 -19.65 43.36
N ASN A 613 0.70 -18.99 44.24
CA ASN A 613 0.23 -17.62 44.04
C ASN A 613 1.25 -16.58 44.50
N ILE A 614 1.37 -15.49 43.76
CA ILE A 614 2.27 -14.38 44.08
C ILE A 614 1.58 -13.47 45.10
N ILE A 615 2.13 -13.38 46.31
CA ILE A 615 1.60 -12.49 47.38
C ILE A 615 2.13 -11.07 47.18
N LYS A 616 3.43 -10.94 46.89
CA LYS A 616 4.08 -9.64 46.77
C LYS A 616 5.24 -9.70 45.80
N GLU A 617 5.34 -8.67 44.97
CA GLU A 617 6.37 -8.49 43.96
C GLU A 617 7.26 -7.29 44.26
N ASN A 618 8.38 -7.18 43.51
CA ASN A 618 9.34 -6.08 43.60
C ASN A 618 9.87 -5.80 45.02
N LEU A 619 10.04 -6.85 45.83
CA LEU A 619 10.61 -6.71 47.18
C LEU A 619 12.12 -6.47 47.09
N GLN A 620 12.60 -5.41 47.74
CA GLN A 620 14.02 -5.12 47.89
C GLN A 620 14.50 -5.55 49.27
N LEU A 621 15.74 -6.07 49.36
CA LEU A 621 16.36 -6.44 50.62
C LEU A 621 17.04 -5.24 51.30
N ILE A 622 16.76 -5.05 52.60
CA ILE A 622 17.51 -4.14 53.46
C ILE A 622 18.79 -4.83 53.95
N SER A 623 18.66 -6.09 54.40
CA SER A 623 19.75 -6.84 55.02
C SER A 623 19.61 -8.32 54.70
N MET A 624 20.76 -8.96 54.50
CA MET A 624 20.86 -10.38 54.20
C MET A 624 21.99 -10.95 55.06
N ARG A 625 21.66 -11.88 55.95
CA ARG A 625 22.62 -12.42 56.93
C ARG A 625 22.68 -13.93 56.88
N HIS A 626 23.88 -14.48 56.99
CA HIS A 626 24.10 -15.89 57.23
C HIS A 626 24.60 -16.04 58.66
N ILE A 627 23.79 -16.63 59.54
CA ILE A 627 24.08 -16.74 60.99
C ILE A 627 24.18 -15.34 61.65
N LYS A 628 25.39 -14.81 61.83
CA LYS A 628 25.65 -13.49 62.44
C LYS A 628 26.28 -12.50 61.47
N ASP A 629 26.79 -12.98 60.34
CA ASP A 629 27.55 -12.18 59.38
C ASP A 629 26.63 -11.66 58.27
N GLU A 630 26.83 -10.41 57.87
CA GLU A 630 26.12 -9.81 56.74
C GLU A 630 26.80 -10.23 55.43
N VAL A 631 26.01 -10.83 54.53
CA VAL A 631 26.50 -11.43 53.29
C VAL A 631 25.79 -10.82 52.09
N THR A 632 26.52 -10.61 51.00
CA THR A 632 25.98 -10.03 49.76
C THR A 632 25.44 -11.10 48.80
N THR A 633 25.91 -12.35 48.95
CA THR A 633 25.53 -13.50 48.13
C THR A 633 25.35 -14.74 48.99
N ILE A 634 24.30 -15.53 48.74
CA ILE A 634 24.08 -16.86 49.36
C ILE A 634 24.01 -17.90 48.27
N LYS A 635 24.78 -18.98 48.42
CA LYS A 635 24.82 -20.11 47.49
C LYS A 635 23.73 -21.14 47.82
N LYS A 636 23.52 -22.08 46.90
CA LYS A 636 22.62 -23.23 47.09
C LYS A 636 22.88 -23.95 48.41
N GLU A 637 21.81 -24.43 49.05
CA GLU A 637 21.78 -25.21 50.30
C GLU A 637 22.18 -24.45 51.58
N MET A 638 22.54 -23.17 51.47
CA MET A 638 22.85 -22.32 52.62
C MET A 638 21.60 -21.69 53.23
N GLU A 639 21.62 -21.50 54.55
CA GLU A 639 20.54 -20.85 55.31
C GLU A 639 20.78 -19.34 55.44
N CYS A 640 19.72 -18.56 55.44
CA CYS A 640 19.83 -17.11 55.46
C CYS A 640 18.67 -16.41 56.13
N GLY A 641 18.96 -15.30 56.79
CA GLY A 641 17.97 -14.34 57.24
C GLY A 641 17.80 -13.24 56.21
N LEU A 642 16.61 -13.15 55.63
CA LEU A 642 16.22 -12.13 54.64
C LEU A 642 15.34 -11.07 55.29
N ARG A 643 15.78 -9.82 55.22
CA ARG A 643 15.01 -8.66 55.68
C ARG A 643 14.62 -7.78 54.51
N PHE A 644 13.33 -7.65 54.25
CA PHE A 644 12.79 -6.86 53.14
C PHE A 644 12.41 -5.43 53.57
N GLN A 645 12.40 -4.53 52.60
CA GLN A 645 11.87 -3.18 52.77
C GLN A 645 10.36 -3.19 52.63
N MET A 646 9.65 -3.12 53.76
CA MET A 646 8.17 -3.10 53.81
C MET A 646 7.65 -1.70 54.16
N LYS A 647 6.56 -1.27 53.52
CA LYS A 647 5.82 -0.06 53.89
C LYS A 647 4.88 -0.38 55.07
N GLN A 648 4.50 0.61 55.89
CA GLN A 648 3.67 0.40 57.09
C GLN A 648 2.27 -0.22 56.81
N GLU A 649 1.82 -0.19 55.55
CA GLU A 649 0.54 -0.75 55.10
C GLU A 649 0.65 -2.23 54.67
N ASP A 650 1.87 -2.77 54.51
CA ASP A 650 2.11 -4.14 54.09
C ASP A 650 2.20 -5.06 55.32
N ASN A 651 1.06 -5.58 55.78
CA ASN A 651 0.99 -6.52 56.91
C ASN A 651 1.34 -7.96 56.47
N ILE A 652 2.57 -8.18 55.99
CA ILE A 652 3.02 -9.45 55.42
C ILE A 652 3.69 -10.29 56.51
N HIS A 653 3.10 -11.45 56.79
CA HIS A 653 3.68 -12.51 57.64
C HIS A 653 4.25 -13.63 56.79
N PHE A 654 5.47 -14.05 57.11
CA PHE A 654 6.13 -15.17 56.44
C PHE A 654 5.67 -16.50 57.04
N GLN A 655 5.12 -17.38 56.22
CA GLN A 655 4.67 -18.70 56.64
C GLN A 655 5.71 -19.78 56.33
N HIS A 656 5.74 -20.82 57.16
CA HIS A 656 6.47 -22.04 56.87
C HIS A 656 5.93 -22.60 55.55
N THR A 657 6.81 -22.89 54.58
CA THR A 657 6.51 -23.28 53.17
C THR A 657 6.34 -22.16 52.14
N ASP A 658 6.45 -20.88 52.50
CA ASP A 658 6.50 -19.80 51.50
C ASP A 658 7.77 -19.94 50.64
N SER A 659 7.65 -19.69 49.32
CA SER A 659 8.79 -19.64 48.41
C SER A 659 9.13 -18.21 48.01
N ILE A 660 10.41 -17.89 48.04
CA ILE A 660 10.97 -16.59 47.72
C ILE A 660 11.84 -16.75 46.47
N LEU A 661 11.44 -16.08 45.40
CA LEU A 661 12.17 -16.06 44.14
C LEU A 661 13.02 -14.80 44.06
N CYS A 662 14.32 -14.98 43.86
CA CYS A 662 15.27 -13.92 43.54
C CYS A 662 15.37 -13.80 42.02
N TYR A 663 15.09 -12.63 41.47
CA TYR A 663 15.15 -12.37 40.04
C TYR A 663 15.73 -10.98 39.76
N HIS A 664 16.14 -10.78 38.53
CA HIS A 664 16.59 -9.48 38.05
C HIS A 664 15.90 -9.15 36.74
N LEU A 665 15.73 -7.86 36.49
CA LEU A 665 15.14 -7.36 35.26
C LEU A 665 16.25 -7.27 34.22
N LYS A 666 16.20 -8.16 33.23
CA LYS A 666 17.10 -8.13 32.08
C LYS A 666 16.43 -7.43 30.92
N LYS A 667 17.09 -6.44 30.36
CA LYS A 667 16.64 -5.77 29.14
C LYS A 667 16.93 -6.67 27.94
N VAL A 668 15.88 -7.24 27.36
CA VAL A 668 15.94 -8.09 26.16
C VAL A 668 15.41 -7.31 24.96
N ASN A 669 16.05 -7.48 23.81
CA ASN A 669 15.57 -6.88 22.57
C ASN A 669 14.25 -7.54 22.17
N GLN A 670 13.27 -6.73 21.76
CA GLN A 670 12.03 -7.25 21.21
C GLN A 670 12.23 -7.68 19.75
N THR A 671 11.42 -8.63 19.30
CA THR A 671 11.26 -8.97 17.89
C THR A 671 9.91 -8.48 17.41
N THR A 672 9.83 -8.06 16.15
CA THR A 672 8.54 -7.68 15.57
C THR A 672 7.58 -8.85 15.48
N ASN A 673 6.34 -8.65 15.92
CA ASN A 673 5.24 -9.61 15.71
C ASN A 673 4.61 -9.49 14.31
N TRP A 674 5.09 -8.57 13.48
CA TRP A 674 4.60 -8.42 12.12
C TRP A 674 5.12 -9.56 11.24
N ASN A 675 4.18 -10.35 10.73
CA ASN A 675 4.46 -11.34 9.71
C ASN A 675 3.55 -11.12 8.50
N PRO A 676 4.06 -10.56 7.39
CA PRO A 676 3.24 -10.33 6.20
C PRO A 676 2.81 -11.65 5.57
N GLU A 677 1.63 -11.68 4.94
CA GLU A 677 1.03 -12.93 4.47
C GLU A 677 1.90 -13.67 3.44
N GLY A 678 2.20 -14.91 3.80
CA GLY A 678 3.03 -15.87 3.09
C GLY A 678 4.52 -15.57 3.06
N PHE A 679 5.03 -14.77 3.99
CA PHE A 679 6.46 -14.68 4.31
C PHE A 679 6.80 -15.28 5.69
#